data_AF-A0A8J5GVL1-F1
#
_entry.id   AF-A0A8J5GVL1-F1
#
_cell.length_a   1.000
_cell.length_b   1.000
_cell.length_c   1.000
_cell.angle_alpha   90.00
_cell.angle_beta   90.00
_cell.angle_gamma   90.00
#
_symmetry.space_group_name_H-M   'P 1'
#
loop_
_entity.id
_entity.type
_entity.pdbx_description
1 polymer ?
#
loop_
_entity_poly.entity_id
_entity_poly.type
_entity_poly.pdbx_seq_one_letter_code
_entity_poly.pdbx_strand_id
1 'polypeptide(L)'
;MVRAILKADAETLIDMRQLNSSITYREQISLAQLSVCMDISVTLAAVNARACWEQADPSIRSQVSTQIRGSQPSDFVVFSIESSGADLLKLVETKNPRHCLAAMSAPAVIRDFDDFVKVHEILLAASGVPPTLYRQLFRKLSADTFDGGEFFTIEPCEGGRQRRLLLSVESLLRDSDVFLIDHAWSFRLPDALQQLKEVPGLAERMSALMCVDLDMKTNDEVSELEISEEAIGKSQDRVLEVLKKEVDKAKESGRDATWLELDELEIDDEMLKSLDLSAKFPVAFFFHELIAACFCPPLHQNLVALNLWSNKLQDSENVIQEVTKCRNLKAIWLNDNPVVRNCGDTIAKAVLAGIPGLEIYNSCFTSNFGEWALGFCGDIGGADNTGCFCSDSGSLVKVTNLDLSNRCIRDLPKAFSPVVMPSLSHLNIRGNQLDQVSIDVLLHLLRDFNSLQSLEVDIPGPLGNSAVQILEYLPNLSFLNGVSRSDITESGKHVIDSSLQPRLPEWGPTESLVDRVLNAMWLYLMTYRLADEEKIDETPIWYVMDELGSALRHSDNPNFRVAPFLFVPNGKLASAISFSLLWPTQDVHYGEECTRDFLFGVGENKQRSARLTAWFHTPENYFIQVLGFLCYWEDDSRSNKLTPQEFKKYQQQFALRNLCASTEESPATTRVLQHNERALRVYTDNPQVDEFLTHPEFILTTDAKEADIIWTSMQVDSEVKKALELTDHQYTNQFPYEACLVMKHHLAETILKLSSIYLQAQGRPEWLQPTYNLETHLSQLIGDYIIRKQEGLNNLWILKPWNMARTIDTTVTGDLSAIIRLKETGPKICQKYIEHPALFKGRKFDLRYVVLVRSMNPVEIFLFDVFWVRLANNPYTLERSSLFEYETHFTVMNYCGRLNHMNTPDFAREFEEEHQVNWLEIHQKIREMIRSVFDSAAAVHPEMHSAQSRAIYGLDVMLDQSFKPKLLEVTYCPDCNRACKYDTEVIVGSKGVVKGRDFFNTVFGCLFLGETAHVTPL
;
A
#
# COMPACT_ATOMS: atom_id res chain seq x y z
N MET A 1 35.99 1.50 16.75
CA MET A 1 34.52 1.62 16.70
C MET A 1 33.86 0.28 16.32
N VAL A 2 34.24 -0.36 15.21
CA VAL A 2 33.67 -1.67 14.76
C VAL A 2 33.88 -2.85 15.74
N ARG A 3 34.95 -2.84 16.56
CA ARG A 3 35.19 -3.91 17.56
C ARG A 3 34.41 -3.77 18.88
N ALA A 4 33.76 -2.63 19.14
CA ALA A 4 32.97 -2.42 20.36
C ALA A 4 31.49 -2.80 20.19
N ILE A 5 31.05 -3.12 18.97
CA ILE A 5 29.64 -3.34 18.61
C ILE A 5 29.24 -4.84 18.70
N LEU A 6 30.19 -5.77 18.77
CA LEU A 6 29.90 -7.22 18.71
C LEU A 6 29.75 -7.90 20.08
N LYS A 7 29.29 -7.20 21.13
CA LYS A 7 29.17 -7.80 22.47
C LYS A 7 28.12 -7.17 23.39
N ALA A 8 26.90 -6.94 22.90
CA ALA A 8 25.77 -6.55 23.75
C ALA A 8 24.55 -7.48 23.50
N ASP A 9 24.08 -8.11 24.59
CA ASP A 9 22.93 -9.01 24.65
C ASP A 9 21.58 -8.29 24.44
N ALA A 10 20.57 -9.09 24.16
CA ALA A 10 19.23 -8.78 23.64
C ALA A 10 18.28 -7.92 24.51
N GLU A 11 18.77 -7.05 25.40
CA GLU A 11 17.91 -6.17 26.23
C GLU A 11 18.11 -4.66 26.00
N THR A 12 18.76 -4.24 24.92
CA THR A 12 18.95 -2.80 24.60
C THR A 12 18.45 -2.41 23.20
N LEU A 13 17.21 -2.77 22.88
CA LEU A 13 16.55 -2.47 21.59
C LEU A 13 15.62 -1.26 21.66
N ILE A 14 16.06 -0.16 22.30
CA ILE A 14 15.25 1.08 22.40
C ILE A 14 15.87 2.31 21.72
N ASP A 15 17.12 2.30 21.24
CA ASP A 15 17.73 3.54 20.71
C ASP A 15 18.40 3.43 19.32
N MET A 16 17.64 2.95 18.34
CA MET A 16 18.02 3.03 16.91
C MET A 16 17.76 4.42 16.29
N ARG A 17 17.30 5.42 17.06
CA ARG A 17 17.03 6.78 16.54
C ARG A 17 18.28 7.64 16.36
N GLN A 18 19.40 7.32 17.02
CA GLN A 18 20.62 8.15 16.94
C GLN A 18 21.59 7.77 15.80
N LEU A 19 21.51 6.55 15.24
CA LEU A 19 22.48 6.06 14.23
C LEU A 19 22.18 6.47 12.78
N ASN A 20 20.97 6.98 12.50
CA ASN A 20 20.61 7.55 11.17
C ASN A 20 21.28 8.90 10.87
N SER A 21 22.03 9.47 11.80
CA SER A 21 22.70 10.78 11.67
C SER A 21 24.01 10.75 10.87
N SER A 22 24.49 9.57 10.45
CA SER A 22 25.84 9.39 9.89
C SER A 22 25.92 8.94 8.43
N ILE A 23 24.78 8.78 7.76
CA ILE A 23 24.71 8.31 6.37
C ILE A 23 24.59 9.53 5.44
N THR A 24 25.48 9.66 4.47
CA THR A 24 25.46 10.78 3.50
C THR A 24 24.21 10.69 2.59
N TYR A 25 23.78 11.82 2.03
CA TYR A 25 22.60 11.88 1.13
C TYR A 25 22.75 11.00 -0.12
N ARG A 26 23.97 10.80 -0.60
CA ARG A 26 24.27 9.88 -1.70
C ARG A 26 24.14 8.42 -1.28
N GLU A 27 24.56 8.08 -0.06
CA GLU A 27 24.39 6.75 0.51
C GLU A 27 22.93 6.47 0.91
N GLN A 28 22.15 7.47 1.33
CA GLN A 28 20.71 7.31 1.59
C GLN A 28 19.89 7.13 0.31
N ILE A 29 20.26 7.81 -0.79
CA ILE A 29 19.70 7.53 -2.13
C ILE A 29 19.97 6.08 -2.52
N SER A 30 21.21 5.63 -2.37
CA SER A 30 21.63 4.27 -2.73
C SER A 30 20.99 3.21 -1.82
N LEU A 31 20.98 3.40 -0.50
CA LEU A 31 20.45 2.43 0.49
C LEU A 31 18.91 2.35 0.51
N ALA A 32 18.20 3.46 0.29
CA ALA A 32 16.74 3.46 0.18
C ALA A 32 16.25 2.84 -1.15
N GLN A 33 17.05 2.95 -2.21
CA GLN A 33 16.81 2.24 -3.48
C GLN A 33 17.19 0.75 -3.40
N LEU A 34 18.23 0.40 -2.64
CA LEU A 34 18.73 -0.98 -2.49
C LEU A 34 17.83 -1.91 -1.66
N SER A 35 16.93 -1.39 -0.82
CA SER A 35 16.11 -2.23 0.09
C SER A 35 14.83 -2.78 -0.55
N VAL A 36 14.35 -2.25 -1.68
CA VAL A 36 13.00 -2.58 -2.20
C VAL A 36 12.97 -3.08 -3.64
N CYS A 37 14.05 -2.97 -4.43
CA CYS A 37 14.05 -3.41 -5.82
C CYS A 37 14.94 -4.64 -6.05
N MET A 38 14.39 -5.84 -5.89
CA MET A 38 14.79 -6.95 -6.75
C MET A 38 13.86 -6.90 -7.96
N ASP A 39 14.17 -6.05 -8.93
CA ASP A 39 13.73 -6.14 -10.32
C ASP A 39 14.51 -5.11 -11.13
N ILE A 40 15.42 -5.63 -11.97
CA ILE A 40 16.34 -4.96 -12.92
C ILE A 40 16.65 -3.47 -12.61
N SER A 41 17.75 -3.23 -11.88
CA SER A 41 18.48 -1.95 -11.91
C SER A 41 19.87 -2.21 -12.49
N VAL A 42 20.19 -1.55 -13.62
CA VAL A 42 21.52 -1.62 -14.23
C VAL A 42 22.42 -0.59 -13.54
N THR A 43 23.45 -1.11 -12.85
CA THR A 43 24.68 -0.48 -12.32
C THR A 43 24.81 -0.31 -10.79
N LEU A 44 25.27 -1.42 -10.18
CA LEU A 44 26.43 -1.58 -9.28
C LEU A 44 26.59 -0.75 -7.99
N ALA A 45 26.67 -1.50 -6.88
CA ALA A 45 27.99 -1.91 -6.39
C ALA A 45 27.93 -3.40 -6.00
N ALA A 46 28.96 -4.16 -6.38
CA ALA A 46 29.07 -5.61 -6.26
C ALA A 46 28.76 -6.17 -4.84
N VAL A 47 28.67 -7.49 -4.68
CA VAL A 47 28.92 -8.15 -3.37
C VAL A 47 27.75 -8.30 -2.39
N ASN A 48 26.49 -7.98 -2.71
CA ASN A 48 25.39 -8.57 -1.93
C ASN A 48 25.32 -10.11 -2.06
N ALA A 49 26.22 -10.78 -2.79
CA ALA A 49 26.59 -12.19 -2.64
C ALA A 49 27.37 -12.53 -1.33
N ARG A 50 27.50 -11.57 -0.40
CA ARG A 50 27.57 -11.87 1.03
C ARG A 50 26.17 -12.14 1.65
N ALA A 51 25.07 -12.00 0.91
CA ALA A 51 23.70 -12.14 1.41
C ALA A 51 23.44 -13.50 2.06
N CYS A 52 24.06 -14.59 1.60
CA CYS A 52 23.60 -15.91 2.02
C CYS A 52 24.66 -16.81 2.67
N TRP A 53 25.92 -16.37 2.81
CA TRP A 53 26.92 -17.17 3.54
C TRP A 53 26.86 -16.99 5.07
N GLU A 54 26.19 -15.96 5.60
CA GLU A 54 26.08 -15.71 7.06
C GLU A 54 24.63 -15.77 7.60
N GLN A 55 23.63 -16.06 6.76
CA GLN A 55 22.26 -16.42 7.19
C GLN A 55 22.17 -17.84 7.80
N ALA A 56 23.19 -18.29 8.55
CA ALA A 56 23.24 -19.60 9.20
C ALA A 56 23.36 -19.47 10.73
N ASP A 57 22.48 -20.14 11.49
CA ASP A 57 22.60 -20.38 12.94
C ASP A 57 23.74 -21.43 13.22
N PRO A 58 24.29 -21.58 14.44
CA PRO A 58 25.59 -21.07 14.86
C PRO A 58 26.51 -22.20 15.39
N SER A 59 26.10 -23.47 15.27
CA SER A 59 26.91 -24.64 15.66
C SER A 59 27.91 -25.03 14.56
N ILE A 60 27.59 -24.71 13.30
CA ILE A 60 28.38 -24.97 12.09
C ILE A 60 29.22 -23.74 11.72
N ARG A 61 30.07 -23.32 12.64
CA ARG A 61 31.49 -23.19 12.28
C ARG A 61 32.42 -23.73 13.36
N SER A 62 31.89 -24.29 14.45
CA SER A 62 32.64 -24.44 15.70
C SER A 62 33.84 -25.41 15.67
N GLN A 63 34.16 -26.06 14.54
CA GLN A 63 35.23 -27.07 14.47
C GLN A 63 36.22 -26.98 13.28
N VAL A 64 36.10 -26.05 12.32
CA VAL A 64 36.80 -26.24 11.02
C VAL A 64 38.12 -25.45 10.84
N SER A 65 38.66 -24.78 11.85
CA SER A 65 40.07 -24.31 11.77
C SER A 65 40.78 -24.18 13.12
N THR A 66 40.75 -25.23 13.93
CA THR A 66 41.66 -25.36 15.07
C THR A 66 42.75 -26.38 14.73
N GLN A 67 43.97 -25.87 14.52
CA GLN A 67 45.27 -26.50 14.77
C GLN A 67 45.39 -28.03 14.56
N ILE A 68 46.01 -28.46 13.45
CA ILE A 68 47.05 -29.51 13.49
C ILE A 68 48.19 -29.14 12.54
N ARG A 69 49.41 -29.16 13.11
CA ARG A 69 50.72 -28.99 12.49
C ARG A 69 51.11 -30.20 11.63
N GLY A 70 51.92 -29.97 10.60
CA GLY A 70 53.05 -30.84 10.26
C GLY A 70 53.06 -31.52 8.89
N SER A 71 54.22 -31.43 8.22
CA SER A 71 54.75 -32.19 7.06
C SER A 71 54.25 -31.88 5.63
N GLN A 72 55.22 -31.75 4.71
CA GLN A 72 55.08 -31.55 3.25
C GLN A 72 54.80 -32.88 2.47
N PRO A 73 54.92 -32.96 1.12
CA PRO A 73 53.90 -32.62 0.11
C PRO A 73 53.61 -33.81 -0.84
N SER A 74 52.52 -33.80 -1.61
CA SER A 74 52.51 -34.19 -3.05
C SER A 74 51.10 -34.17 -3.65
N ASP A 75 51.02 -33.48 -4.78
CA ASP A 75 50.11 -33.66 -5.91
C ASP A 75 48.60 -33.57 -5.69
N PHE A 76 48.04 -32.36 -5.83
CA PHE A 76 46.87 -32.11 -6.67
C PHE A 76 46.90 -30.67 -7.20
N VAL A 77 46.90 -30.54 -8.53
CA VAL A 77 46.90 -29.27 -9.27
C VAL A 77 45.49 -28.68 -9.25
N VAL A 78 45.31 -27.56 -8.56
CA VAL A 78 44.16 -26.66 -8.68
C VAL A 78 44.66 -25.37 -9.32
N PHE A 79 44.09 -25.00 -10.47
CA PHE A 79 44.32 -23.68 -11.06
C PHE A 79 43.68 -22.62 -10.15
N SER A 80 44.55 -21.87 -9.49
CA SER A 80 44.19 -20.66 -8.75
C SER A 80 44.05 -19.49 -9.74
N ILE A 81 42.91 -18.79 -9.71
CA ILE A 81 42.88 -17.37 -10.08
C ILE A 81 42.80 -16.61 -8.76
N GLU A 82 43.97 -16.34 -8.19
CA GLU A 82 44.18 -15.28 -7.23
C GLU A 82 44.12 -13.95 -7.98
N SER A 83 43.04 -13.19 -7.79
CA SER A 83 43.13 -11.73 -7.81
C SER A 83 42.47 -11.21 -6.54
N SER A 84 43.32 -10.70 -5.64
CA SER A 84 42.97 -10.14 -4.34
C SER A 84 41.95 -9.02 -4.44
N GLY A 85 40.92 -9.06 -3.57
CA GLY A 85 39.91 -8.01 -3.41
C GLY A 85 40.41 -6.62 -2.96
N ALA A 86 41.72 -6.37 -2.99
CA ALA A 86 42.32 -5.06 -2.73
C ALA A 86 42.42 -4.18 -3.98
N ASP A 87 42.40 -4.75 -5.20
CA ASP A 87 42.49 -3.98 -6.45
C ASP A 87 41.12 -3.48 -6.95
N LEU A 88 40.02 -4.16 -6.57
CA LEU A 88 38.65 -3.70 -6.87
C LEU A 88 38.22 -2.49 -6.02
N LEU A 89 38.76 -2.35 -4.81
CA LEU A 89 38.52 -1.18 -3.95
C LEU A 89 39.26 0.08 -4.46
N LYS A 90 40.42 -0.07 -5.11
CA LYS A 90 41.13 1.05 -5.72
C LYS A 90 40.47 1.60 -6.99
N LEU A 91 39.64 0.80 -7.66
CA LEU A 91 38.94 1.23 -8.88
C LEU A 91 37.69 2.08 -8.59
N VAL A 92 37.11 1.95 -7.39
CA VAL A 92 35.88 2.66 -6.98
C VAL A 92 36.19 4.00 -6.31
N GLU A 93 37.37 4.16 -5.68
CA GLU A 93 37.69 5.36 -4.88
C GLU A 93 38.38 6.51 -5.62
N THR A 94 38.72 6.40 -6.92
CA THR A 94 39.61 7.41 -7.56
C THR A 94 39.21 8.00 -8.92
N LYS A 95 38.01 7.75 -9.47
CA LYS A 95 37.65 8.37 -10.76
C LYS A 95 36.26 9.00 -10.82
N ASN A 96 36.30 10.33 -10.92
CA ASN A 96 35.31 11.28 -11.41
C ASN A 96 34.26 10.64 -12.37
N PRO A 97 32.94 10.81 -12.17
CA PRO A 97 31.88 10.14 -12.95
C PRO A 97 31.85 10.48 -14.46
N ARG A 98 32.67 11.43 -14.93
CA ARG A 98 32.89 11.66 -16.37
C ARG A 98 33.74 10.59 -17.07
N HIS A 99 34.39 9.68 -16.33
CA HIS A 99 35.26 8.65 -16.91
C HIS A 99 34.73 7.20 -16.84
N CYS A 100 33.61 6.93 -16.15
CA CYS A 100 33.00 5.59 -16.14
C CYS A 100 32.22 5.26 -17.43
N LEU A 101 31.96 6.25 -18.29
CA LEU A 101 31.45 6.04 -19.65
C LEU A 101 32.55 5.68 -20.67
N ALA A 102 33.83 5.66 -20.27
CA ALA A 102 34.95 5.35 -21.16
C ALA A 102 35.57 3.96 -20.95
N ALA A 103 35.01 3.13 -20.07
CA ALA A 103 35.47 1.75 -19.83
C ALA A 103 34.58 0.66 -20.46
N MET A 104 33.55 1.04 -21.23
CA MET A 104 32.81 0.10 -22.09
C MET A 104 33.47 -0.02 -23.47
N SER A 105 34.71 -0.50 -23.52
CA SER A 105 35.25 -1.02 -24.78
C SER A 105 34.80 -2.47 -24.98
N ALA A 106 33.56 -2.67 -25.42
CA ALA A 106 33.17 -3.94 -26.03
C ALA A 106 32.05 -3.71 -27.06
N PRO A 107 32.37 -3.54 -28.35
CA PRO A 107 31.40 -3.78 -29.41
C PRO A 107 31.32 -5.30 -29.63
N ALA A 108 30.68 -6.03 -28.72
CA ALA A 108 30.44 -7.46 -28.90
C ALA A 108 28.94 -7.67 -29.14
N VAL A 109 28.56 -7.82 -30.41
CA VAL A 109 27.31 -8.50 -30.78
C VAL A 109 27.34 -9.87 -30.10
N ILE A 110 26.24 -10.30 -29.48
CA ILE A 110 26.18 -11.62 -28.84
C ILE A 110 26.24 -12.69 -29.93
N ARG A 111 27.36 -13.42 -30.02
CA ARG A 111 27.57 -14.45 -31.05
C ARG A 111 27.40 -15.86 -30.52
N ASP A 112 27.68 -16.05 -29.24
CA ASP A 112 27.62 -17.33 -28.57
C ASP A 112 27.16 -17.19 -27.11
N PHE A 113 27.12 -18.33 -26.44
CA PHE A 113 26.67 -18.43 -25.05
C PHE A 113 27.60 -17.68 -24.07
N ASP A 114 28.90 -17.63 -24.34
CA ASP A 114 29.85 -16.99 -23.42
C ASP A 114 29.72 -15.47 -23.49
N ASP A 115 29.46 -14.92 -24.68
CA ASP A 115 29.09 -13.51 -24.86
C ASP A 115 27.77 -13.19 -24.12
N PHE A 116 26.77 -14.05 -24.23
CA PHE A 116 25.48 -13.88 -23.55
C PHE A 116 25.66 -13.77 -22.02
N VAL A 117 26.40 -14.70 -21.42
CA VAL A 117 26.66 -14.70 -19.98
C VAL A 117 27.43 -13.46 -19.55
N LYS A 118 28.44 -13.02 -20.33
CA LYS A 118 29.20 -11.79 -20.00
C LYS A 118 28.35 -10.53 -20.08
N VAL A 119 27.54 -10.39 -21.12
CA VAL A 119 26.68 -9.19 -21.31
C VAL A 119 25.57 -9.14 -20.26
N HIS A 120 25.01 -10.29 -19.88
CA HIS A 120 23.86 -10.37 -18.97
C HIS A 120 24.23 -10.84 -17.56
N GLU A 121 25.51 -10.89 -17.17
CA GLU A 121 25.96 -11.46 -15.89
C GLU A 121 25.16 -10.92 -14.70
N ILE A 122 25.01 -9.59 -14.65
CA ILE A 122 24.28 -8.88 -13.59
C ILE A 122 22.79 -9.23 -13.63
N LEU A 123 22.19 -9.30 -14.82
CA LEU A 123 20.76 -9.61 -14.99
C LEU A 123 20.44 -11.07 -14.64
N LEU A 124 21.31 -12.01 -15.04
CA LEU A 124 21.21 -13.42 -14.70
C LEU A 124 21.32 -13.62 -13.18
N ALA A 125 22.28 -12.96 -12.54
CA ALA A 125 22.41 -12.99 -11.08
C ALA A 125 21.19 -12.37 -10.37
N ALA A 126 20.71 -11.21 -10.85
CA ALA A 126 19.57 -10.50 -10.26
C ALA A 126 18.24 -11.25 -10.42
N SER A 127 18.01 -11.89 -11.58
CA SER A 127 16.81 -12.70 -11.83
C SER A 127 16.71 -13.90 -10.88
N GLY A 128 17.85 -14.42 -10.41
CA GLY A 128 17.90 -15.62 -9.59
C GLY A 128 17.63 -16.91 -10.38
N VAL A 129 17.68 -16.86 -11.71
CA VAL A 129 17.59 -18.05 -12.56
C VAL A 129 18.78 -18.99 -12.24
N PRO A 130 18.52 -20.30 -12.05
CA PRO A 130 19.58 -21.28 -11.84
C PRO A 130 20.62 -21.29 -12.98
N PRO A 131 21.93 -21.31 -12.69
CA PRO A 131 22.97 -21.36 -13.72
C PRO A 131 22.86 -22.56 -14.67
N THR A 132 22.25 -23.66 -14.22
CA THR A 132 21.94 -24.85 -15.04
C THR A 132 21.01 -24.52 -16.21
N LEU A 133 20.13 -23.53 -16.07
CA LEU A 133 19.15 -23.13 -17.06
C LEU A 133 19.67 -22.08 -18.06
N TYR A 134 20.83 -21.45 -17.81
CA TYR A 134 21.33 -20.35 -18.65
C TYR A 134 21.50 -20.74 -20.12
N ARG A 135 21.97 -21.95 -20.39
CA ARG A 135 22.17 -22.42 -21.77
C ARG A 135 20.85 -22.66 -22.49
N GLN A 136 19.83 -23.14 -21.77
CA GLN A 136 18.48 -23.31 -22.31
C GLN A 136 17.82 -21.96 -22.55
N LEU A 137 17.92 -21.05 -21.58
CA LEU A 137 17.46 -19.67 -21.70
C LEU A 137 18.07 -18.98 -22.93
N PHE A 138 19.39 -19.05 -23.10
CA PHE A 138 20.07 -18.48 -24.26
C PHE A 138 19.54 -19.03 -25.59
N ARG A 139 19.30 -20.36 -25.67
CA ARG A 139 18.73 -20.98 -26.88
C ARG A 139 17.32 -20.46 -27.16
N LYS A 140 16.45 -20.40 -26.14
CA LYS A 140 15.07 -19.91 -26.30
C LYS A 140 15.03 -18.45 -26.68
N LEU A 141 15.83 -17.59 -26.03
CA LEU A 141 15.93 -16.16 -26.37
C LEU A 141 16.48 -15.93 -27.80
N SER A 142 17.49 -16.70 -28.20
CA SER A 142 18.11 -16.55 -29.53
C SER A 142 17.22 -17.05 -30.67
N ALA A 143 16.33 -17.99 -30.37
CA ALA A 143 15.41 -18.61 -31.33
C ALA A 143 13.97 -18.09 -31.20
N ASP A 144 13.72 -17.11 -30.32
CA ASP A 144 12.39 -16.57 -30.02
C ASP A 144 11.35 -17.67 -29.72
N THR A 145 11.75 -18.62 -28.88
CA THR A 145 10.98 -19.85 -28.62
C THR A 145 10.05 -19.69 -27.42
N PHE A 146 8.74 -19.64 -27.69
CA PHE A 146 7.67 -19.64 -26.69
C PHE A 146 6.99 -21.01 -26.66
N ASP A 147 7.41 -21.88 -25.75
CA ASP A 147 6.96 -23.26 -25.64
C ASP A 147 6.03 -23.52 -24.44
N GLY A 148 5.66 -22.48 -23.67
CA GLY A 148 4.81 -22.64 -22.49
C GLY A 148 3.47 -23.33 -22.77
N GLY A 149 2.87 -23.13 -23.94
CA GLY A 149 1.62 -23.79 -24.33
C GLY A 149 1.71 -25.31 -24.47
N GLU A 150 2.92 -25.88 -24.56
CA GLU A 150 3.14 -27.33 -24.57
C GLU A 150 3.12 -27.94 -23.16
N PHE A 151 3.30 -27.10 -22.12
CA PHE A 151 3.46 -27.54 -20.73
C PHE A 151 2.30 -27.16 -19.83
N PHE A 152 1.53 -26.13 -20.20
CA PHE A 152 0.51 -25.54 -19.34
C PHE A 152 -0.84 -25.41 -20.03
N THR A 153 -1.90 -25.45 -19.22
CA THR A 153 -3.27 -25.14 -19.62
C THR A 153 -3.84 -24.04 -18.74
N ILE A 154 -4.64 -23.15 -19.31
CA ILE A 154 -5.29 -22.05 -18.59
C ILE A 154 -6.75 -22.41 -18.39
N GLU A 155 -7.24 -22.31 -17.16
CA GLU A 155 -8.64 -22.53 -16.81
C GLU A 155 -9.29 -21.25 -16.25
N PRO A 156 -10.54 -20.94 -16.65
CA PRO A 156 -11.31 -19.89 -15.98
C PRO A 156 -11.71 -20.33 -14.57
N CYS A 157 -11.65 -19.41 -13.61
CA CYS A 157 -12.10 -19.59 -12.24
C CYS A 157 -12.89 -18.37 -11.75
N GLU A 158 -13.49 -18.45 -10.57
CA GLU A 158 -14.24 -17.33 -9.97
C GLU A 158 -15.35 -16.78 -10.88
N GLY A 159 -16.15 -17.70 -11.46
CA GLY A 159 -17.20 -17.34 -12.43
C GLY A 159 -16.67 -16.76 -13.75
N GLY A 160 -15.42 -17.07 -14.10
CA GLY A 160 -14.76 -16.58 -15.31
C GLY A 160 -14.11 -15.21 -15.15
N ARG A 161 -14.13 -14.61 -13.96
CA ARG A 161 -13.53 -13.30 -13.67
C ARG A 161 -12.02 -13.37 -13.39
N GLN A 162 -11.46 -14.57 -13.32
CA GLN A 162 -10.03 -14.82 -13.18
C GLN A 162 -9.63 -16.07 -13.95
N ARG A 163 -8.32 -16.26 -14.16
CA ARG A 163 -7.71 -17.44 -14.75
C ARG A 163 -6.69 -18.06 -13.79
N ARG A 164 -6.56 -19.38 -13.83
CA ARG A 164 -5.49 -20.12 -13.16
C ARG A 164 -4.70 -20.93 -14.18
N LEU A 165 -3.40 -21.07 -13.93
CA LEU A 165 -2.49 -21.85 -14.75
C LEU A 165 -2.31 -23.24 -14.13
N LEU A 166 -2.54 -24.30 -14.91
CA LEU A 166 -2.33 -25.69 -14.49
C LEU A 166 -1.23 -26.36 -15.31
N LEU A 167 -0.51 -27.30 -14.70
CA LEU A 167 0.42 -28.16 -15.44
C LEU A 167 -0.35 -29.19 -16.27
N SER A 168 -0.05 -29.29 -17.57
CA SER A 168 -0.69 -30.24 -18.49
C SER A 168 0.19 -31.42 -18.90
N VAL A 169 1.49 -31.38 -18.56
CA VAL A 169 2.42 -32.52 -18.70
C VAL A 169 2.46 -33.38 -17.43
N GLU A 170 3.01 -34.59 -17.53
CA GLU A 170 3.04 -35.57 -16.44
C GLU A 170 3.71 -35.03 -15.16
N SER A 171 4.89 -34.42 -15.31
CA SER A 171 5.57 -33.68 -14.24
C SER A 171 6.60 -32.70 -14.78
N LEU A 172 6.88 -31.66 -14.00
CA LEU A 172 8.03 -30.77 -14.15
C LEU A 172 8.85 -30.83 -12.85
N LEU A 173 10.12 -31.22 -12.96
CA LEU A 173 11.01 -31.25 -11.81
C LEU A 173 11.49 -29.84 -11.46
N ARG A 174 11.88 -29.64 -10.21
CA ARG A 174 12.54 -28.41 -9.77
C ARG A 174 13.74 -28.07 -10.66
N ASP A 175 13.85 -26.80 -11.03
CA ASP A 175 14.97 -26.24 -11.81
C ASP A 175 15.24 -26.98 -13.15
N SER A 176 14.20 -27.60 -13.73
CA SER A 176 14.32 -28.44 -14.93
C SER A 176 14.10 -27.72 -16.26
N ASP A 177 13.35 -26.63 -16.28
CA ASP A 177 13.04 -25.86 -17.49
C ASP A 177 12.93 -24.35 -17.18
N VAL A 178 12.98 -23.52 -18.22
CA VAL A 178 12.77 -22.06 -18.17
C VAL A 178 11.93 -21.62 -19.35
N PHE A 179 10.84 -20.91 -19.10
CA PHE A 179 9.89 -20.44 -20.10
C PHE A 179 10.00 -18.94 -20.30
N LEU A 180 9.81 -18.50 -21.54
CA LEU A 180 9.71 -17.09 -21.90
C LEU A 180 8.24 -16.67 -21.86
N ILE A 181 7.97 -15.57 -21.17
CA ILE A 181 6.67 -14.93 -21.04
C ILE A 181 6.76 -13.55 -21.68
N ASP A 182 5.90 -13.27 -22.64
CA ASP A 182 5.90 -11.99 -23.34
C ASP A 182 5.22 -10.89 -22.51
N HIS A 183 5.53 -9.63 -22.82
CA HIS A 183 4.89 -8.46 -22.21
C HIS A 183 3.80 -7.95 -23.14
N ALA A 184 2.58 -8.45 -22.99
CA ALA A 184 1.43 -8.12 -23.83
C ALA A 184 1.10 -6.62 -23.88
N TRP A 185 1.47 -5.87 -22.84
CA TRP A 185 1.39 -4.41 -22.82
C TRP A 185 2.45 -3.84 -21.88
N SER A 186 3.27 -2.89 -22.37
CA SER A 186 4.29 -2.15 -21.59
C SER A 186 4.10 -0.65 -21.75
N PHE A 187 4.14 0.11 -20.65
CA PHE A 187 3.83 1.54 -20.67
C PHE A 187 4.44 2.31 -19.50
N ARG A 188 4.55 3.64 -19.66
CA ARG A 188 4.68 4.56 -18.53
C ARG A 188 3.29 4.94 -18.07
N LEU A 189 3.08 5.04 -16.75
CA LEU A 189 1.74 5.23 -16.19
C LEU A 189 0.96 6.43 -16.77
N PRO A 190 1.56 7.62 -17.03
CA PRO A 190 0.85 8.73 -17.66
C PRO A 190 0.32 8.42 -19.07
N ASP A 191 1.00 7.53 -19.79
CA ASP A 191 0.68 7.20 -21.18
C ASP A 191 -0.42 6.12 -21.28
N ALA A 192 -0.76 5.44 -20.18
CA ALA A 192 -1.63 4.27 -20.16
C ALA A 192 -3.00 4.54 -20.80
N LEU A 193 -3.67 5.60 -20.35
CA LEU A 193 -5.00 6.00 -20.85
C LEU A 193 -4.94 6.34 -22.34
N GLN A 194 -3.92 7.07 -22.77
CA GLN A 194 -3.77 7.49 -24.16
C GLN A 194 -3.51 6.27 -25.07
N GLN A 195 -2.62 5.35 -24.65
CA GLN A 195 -2.36 4.13 -25.39
C GLN A 195 -3.60 3.26 -25.55
N LEU A 196 -4.40 3.06 -24.49
CA LEU A 196 -5.65 2.29 -24.57
C LEU A 196 -6.68 2.90 -25.53
N LYS A 197 -6.65 4.23 -25.71
CA LYS A 197 -7.54 4.94 -26.65
C LYS A 197 -7.03 4.93 -28.08
N GLU A 198 -5.72 5.05 -28.27
CA GLU A 198 -5.12 5.32 -29.60
C GLU A 198 -4.55 4.07 -30.27
N VAL A 199 -4.11 3.07 -29.51
CA VAL A 199 -3.53 1.83 -30.06
C VAL A 199 -4.66 0.86 -30.44
N PRO A 200 -4.85 0.54 -31.74
CA PRO A 200 -5.96 -0.29 -32.18
C PRO A 200 -5.95 -1.69 -31.56
N GLY A 201 -7.10 -2.13 -31.05
CA GLY A 201 -7.30 -3.46 -30.49
C GLY A 201 -6.66 -3.68 -29.11
N LEU A 202 -5.97 -2.68 -28.54
CA LEU A 202 -5.28 -2.86 -27.26
C LEU A 202 -6.27 -3.02 -26.10
N ALA A 203 -7.31 -2.17 -26.05
CA ALA A 203 -8.33 -2.23 -25.01
C ALA A 203 -9.08 -3.57 -25.03
N GLU A 204 -9.42 -4.09 -26.21
CA GLU A 204 -10.11 -5.36 -26.40
C GLU A 204 -9.24 -6.56 -26.01
N ARG A 205 -7.95 -6.54 -26.36
CA ARG A 205 -7.01 -7.59 -25.92
C ARG A 205 -6.82 -7.57 -24.41
N MET A 206 -6.63 -6.38 -23.81
CA MET A 206 -6.46 -6.25 -22.36
C MET A 206 -7.75 -6.60 -21.61
N SER A 207 -8.92 -6.26 -22.15
CA SER A 207 -10.19 -6.62 -21.52
C SER A 207 -10.42 -8.12 -21.49
N ALA A 208 -10.09 -8.81 -22.59
CA ALA A 208 -10.16 -10.25 -22.67
C ALA A 208 -9.16 -10.92 -21.72
N LEU A 209 -7.92 -10.44 -21.68
CA LEU A 209 -6.87 -10.96 -20.78
C LEU A 209 -7.24 -10.79 -19.31
N MET A 210 -7.77 -9.61 -18.94
CA MET A 210 -8.14 -9.25 -17.57
C MET A 210 -9.55 -9.71 -17.17
N CYS A 211 -10.28 -10.40 -18.06
CA CYS A 211 -11.62 -10.93 -17.82
C CYS A 211 -12.68 -9.86 -17.47
N VAL A 212 -12.62 -8.68 -18.11
CA VAL A 212 -13.57 -7.57 -17.90
C VAL A 212 -14.53 -7.35 -19.08
N ASP A 213 -14.64 -8.35 -19.96
CA ASP A 213 -15.48 -8.37 -21.17
C ASP A 213 -16.60 -9.44 -21.11
N LEU A 214 -16.84 -10.06 -19.95
CA LEU A 214 -17.74 -11.21 -19.81
C LEU A 214 -19.20 -10.91 -20.18
N ASP A 215 -19.71 -9.75 -19.78
CA ASP A 215 -21.06 -9.25 -20.10
C ASP A 215 -21.22 -8.86 -21.58
N MET A 216 -20.11 -8.58 -22.26
CA MET A 216 -20.10 -8.32 -23.71
C MET A 216 -20.15 -9.63 -24.50
N LYS A 217 -19.56 -10.72 -23.96
CA LYS A 217 -19.60 -12.06 -24.56
C LYS A 217 -20.98 -12.72 -24.46
N THR A 218 -21.78 -12.38 -23.45
CA THR A 218 -23.15 -12.90 -23.33
C THR A 218 -24.09 -12.43 -24.44
N ASN A 219 -23.76 -11.37 -25.20
CA ASN A 219 -24.62 -10.92 -26.31
C ASN A 219 -24.46 -11.73 -27.60
N ASP A 220 -23.41 -12.55 -27.75
CA ASP A 220 -23.18 -13.38 -28.95
C ASP A 220 -23.63 -14.85 -28.77
N GLU A 221 -24.01 -15.26 -27.55
CA GLU A 221 -24.51 -16.62 -27.25
C GLU A 221 -25.84 -16.65 -26.46
N VAL A 222 -26.69 -15.63 -26.61
CA VAL A 222 -28.11 -15.77 -26.26
C VAL A 222 -28.89 -16.05 -27.54
N SER A 223 -28.79 -17.28 -28.02
CA SER A 223 -29.91 -17.87 -28.74
C SER A 223 -31.05 -17.97 -27.73
N GLU A 224 -32.09 -17.17 -27.93
CA GLU A 224 -33.38 -17.30 -27.26
C GLU A 224 -33.82 -18.76 -27.29
N LEU A 225 -33.68 -19.45 -26.15
CA LEU A 225 -34.48 -20.63 -25.88
C LEU A 225 -35.89 -20.12 -25.54
N GLU A 226 -36.71 -19.98 -26.57
CA GLU A 226 -38.16 -19.89 -26.42
C GLU A 226 -38.63 -21.12 -25.62
N ILE A 227 -38.97 -20.91 -24.35
CA ILE A 227 -39.70 -21.89 -23.57
C ILE A 227 -41.15 -21.84 -24.06
N SER A 228 -41.55 -22.88 -24.80
CA SER A 228 -42.93 -23.11 -25.20
C SER A 228 -43.86 -23.21 -23.99
N GLU A 229 -45.03 -22.54 -24.05
CA GLU A 229 -46.09 -22.48 -23.04
C GLU A 229 -46.81 -23.81 -22.69
N GLU A 230 -46.21 -24.98 -22.95
CA GLU A 230 -46.77 -26.30 -22.59
C GLU A 230 -46.19 -26.91 -21.29
N ALA A 231 -45.46 -26.14 -20.47
CA ALA A 231 -44.78 -26.63 -19.26
C ALA A 231 -45.45 -26.27 -17.92
N ILE A 232 -46.53 -25.50 -17.91
CA ILE A 232 -47.16 -25.01 -16.65
C ILE A 232 -47.91 -26.14 -15.90
N GLY A 233 -48.34 -27.19 -16.60
CA GLY A 233 -49.00 -28.35 -15.97
C GLY A 233 -48.05 -29.39 -15.35
N LYS A 234 -46.74 -29.37 -15.68
CA LYS A 234 -45.77 -30.37 -15.19
C LYS A 234 -44.97 -29.92 -13.98
N SER A 235 -44.86 -28.61 -13.70
CA SER A 235 -44.11 -28.11 -12.54
C SER A 235 -44.86 -28.36 -11.23
N GLN A 236 -46.18 -28.18 -11.18
CA GLN A 236 -46.98 -28.45 -9.98
C GLN A 236 -46.90 -29.91 -9.53
N ASP A 237 -46.99 -30.86 -10.48
CA ASP A 237 -46.88 -32.29 -10.18
C ASP A 237 -45.49 -32.64 -9.65
N ARG A 238 -44.42 -32.04 -10.19
CA ARG A 238 -43.03 -32.26 -9.73
C ARG A 238 -42.81 -31.76 -8.30
N VAL A 239 -43.29 -30.57 -7.96
CA VAL A 239 -43.16 -30.02 -6.60
C VAL A 239 -43.98 -30.84 -5.59
N LEU A 240 -45.20 -31.24 -5.97
CA LEU A 240 -46.03 -32.10 -5.11
C LEU A 240 -45.45 -33.51 -4.96
N GLU A 241 -44.80 -34.05 -5.99
CA GLU A 241 -44.08 -35.32 -5.95
C GLU A 241 -42.84 -35.24 -5.03
N VAL A 242 -42.02 -34.19 -5.14
CA VAL A 242 -40.88 -33.94 -4.25
C VAL A 242 -41.35 -33.74 -2.80
N LEU A 243 -42.38 -32.92 -2.57
CA LEU A 243 -42.96 -32.72 -1.25
C LEU A 243 -43.47 -34.05 -0.67
N LYS A 244 -44.19 -34.85 -1.46
CA LYS A 244 -44.71 -36.15 -1.02
C LYS A 244 -43.56 -37.11 -0.70
N LYS A 245 -42.52 -37.15 -1.53
CA LYS A 245 -41.31 -37.96 -1.31
C LYS A 245 -40.59 -37.59 -0.02
N GLU A 246 -40.40 -36.29 0.25
CA GLU A 246 -39.75 -35.84 1.49
C GLU A 246 -40.63 -36.06 2.73
N VAL A 247 -41.96 -35.89 2.61
CA VAL A 247 -42.93 -36.23 3.66
C VAL A 247 -42.93 -37.73 3.96
N ASP A 248 -42.90 -38.58 2.94
CA ASP A 248 -42.91 -40.03 3.10
C ASP A 248 -41.56 -40.53 3.65
N LYS A 249 -40.43 -39.95 3.22
CA LYS A 249 -39.09 -40.16 3.81
C LYS A 249 -39.07 -39.81 5.31
N ALA A 250 -39.72 -38.71 5.71
CA ALA A 250 -39.86 -38.35 7.11
C ALA A 250 -40.69 -39.39 7.89
N LYS A 251 -41.77 -39.92 7.32
CA LYS A 251 -42.64 -40.95 7.95
C LYS A 251 -41.96 -42.32 8.09
N GLU A 252 -41.25 -42.78 7.06
CA GLU A 252 -40.54 -44.06 7.06
C GLU A 252 -39.39 -44.09 8.07
N SER A 253 -38.82 -42.92 8.36
CA SER A 253 -37.70 -42.79 9.30
C SER A 253 -38.08 -42.88 10.78
N GLY A 254 -39.38 -42.81 11.12
CA GLY A 254 -39.88 -42.85 12.50
C GLY A 254 -39.47 -41.64 13.37
N ARG A 255 -39.12 -40.51 12.73
CA ARG A 255 -38.51 -39.33 13.38
C ARG A 255 -39.56 -38.26 13.74
N ASP A 256 -39.35 -37.55 14.85
CA ASP A 256 -40.21 -36.45 15.34
C ASP A 256 -39.97 -35.10 14.62
N ALA A 257 -38.85 -34.95 13.91
CA ALA A 257 -38.44 -33.72 13.22
C ALA A 257 -38.35 -33.93 11.69
N THR A 258 -38.94 -33.02 10.91
CA THR A 258 -39.00 -33.05 9.44
C THR A 258 -38.20 -31.89 8.85
N TRP A 259 -37.42 -32.18 7.80
CA TRP A 259 -36.71 -31.23 6.97
C TRP A 259 -37.27 -31.32 5.55
N LEU A 260 -37.60 -30.18 4.95
CA LEU A 260 -38.05 -30.08 3.57
C LEU A 260 -37.02 -29.39 2.69
N GLU A 261 -36.54 -30.10 1.68
CA GLU A 261 -35.70 -29.57 0.61
C GLU A 261 -36.57 -29.24 -0.60
N LEU A 262 -36.84 -27.95 -0.81
CA LEU A 262 -37.68 -27.41 -1.89
C LEU A 262 -36.93 -26.34 -2.71
N ASP A 263 -35.61 -26.46 -2.83
CA ASP A 263 -34.73 -25.58 -3.58
C ASP A 263 -34.78 -25.85 -5.09
N GLU A 264 -34.59 -24.80 -5.91
CA GLU A 264 -34.51 -24.89 -7.38
C GLU A 264 -35.73 -25.55 -8.05
N LEU A 265 -36.89 -25.45 -7.43
CA LEU A 265 -38.15 -26.07 -7.89
C LEU A 265 -39.05 -25.11 -8.67
N GLU A 266 -38.59 -23.89 -8.93
CA GLU A 266 -39.34 -22.81 -9.59
C GLU A 266 -40.65 -22.44 -8.85
N ILE A 267 -40.68 -22.58 -7.51
CA ILE A 267 -41.85 -22.26 -6.68
C ILE A 267 -42.13 -20.75 -6.73
N ASP A 268 -43.33 -20.37 -7.13
CA ASP A 268 -43.85 -19.01 -7.06
C ASP A 268 -44.74 -18.80 -5.82
N ASP A 269 -45.20 -17.55 -5.61
CA ASP A 269 -45.96 -17.16 -4.42
C ASP A 269 -47.30 -17.91 -4.28
N GLU A 270 -47.98 -18.22 -5.40
CA GLU A 270 -49.25 -18.96 -5.39
C GLU A 270 -49.03 -20.45 -5.11
N MET A 271 -47.95 -21.02 -5.65
CA MET A 271 -47.55 -22.40 -5.36
C MET A 271 -47.22 -22.55 -3.88
N LEU A 272 -46.44 -21.64 -3.28
CA LEU A 272 -46.10 -21.66 -1.86
C LEU A 272 -47.35 -21.70 -0.96
N LYS A 273 -48.38 -20.90 -1.27
CA LYS A 273 -49.68 -20.93 -0.57
C LYS A 273 -50.38 -22.28 -0.72
N SER A 274 -50.37 -22.85 -1.93
CA SER A 274 -51.04 -24.12 -2.21
C SER A 274 -50.39 -25.33 -1.50
N LEU A 275 -49.12 -25.22 -1.11
CA LEU A 275 -48.42 -26.30 -0.39
C LEU A 275 -49.02 -26.52 1.01
N ASP A 276 -49.60 -25.49 1.64
CA ASP A 276 -50.18 -25.50 2.99
C ASP A 276 -49.36 -26.32 3.99
N LEU A 277 -48.08 -25.95 4.11
CA LEU A 277 -47.10 -26.66 4.95
C LEU A 277 -47.56 -26.72 6.42
N SER A 278 -48.26 -25.69 6.89
CA SER A 278 -48.76 -25.62 8.26
C SER A 278 -49.85 -26.65 8.58
N ALA A 279 -50.72 -26.99 7.63
CA ALA A 279 -51.71 -28.04 7.81
C ALA A 279 -51.12 -29.45 7.67
N LYS A 280 -50.07 -29.60 6.84
CA LYS A 280 -49.35 -30.87 6.64
C LYS A 280 -48.44 -31.22 7.82
N PHE A 281 -47.96 -30.22 8.55
CA PHE A 281 -47.11 -30.34 9.74
C PHE A 281 -47.72 -29.58 10.93
N PRO A 282 -48.82 -30.05 11.53
CA PRO A 282 -49.55 -29.32 12.57
C PRO A 282 -48.79 -29.26 13.90
N VAL A 283 -48.84 -28.10 14.55
CA VAL A 283 -48.24 -27.86 15.87
C VAL A 283 -49.03 -28.61 16.96
N ALA A 284 -48.37 -29.45 17.77
CA ALA A 284 -49.01 -30.14 18.87
C ALA A 284 -49.39 -29.16 20.01
N PHE A 285 -50.68 -28.95 20.25
CA PHE A 285 -51.18 -28.32 21.48
C PHE A 285 -51.34 -29.37 22.57
N PHE A 286 -50.50 -29.34 23.60
CA PHE A 286 -50.71 -30.12 24.82
C PHE A 286 -51.93 -29.57 25.58
N PHE A 287 -53.08 -30.23 25.43
CA PHE A 287 -54.15 -30.13 26.43
C PHE A 287 -53.96 -31.25 27.46
N HIS A 288 -53.82 -30.85 28.72
CA HIS A 288 -53.79 -31.77 29.85
C HIS A 288 -55.22 -32.14 30.27
N GLU A 289 -55.38 -33.41 30.63
CA GLU A 289 -56.47 -34.08 31.38
C GLU A 289 -57.69 -34.74 30.69
N LEU A 290 -57.75 -36.06 31.00
CA LEU A 290 -58.88 -36.98 31.17
C LEU A 290 -59.46 -37.76 29.97
N ILE A 291 -59.14 -39.07 30.03
CA ILE A 291 -59.90 -40.28 29.65
C ILE A 291 -59.46 -41.04 28.39
N ALA A 292 -59.24 -42.33 28.64
CA ALA A 292 -59.26 -43.51 27.76
C ALA A 292 -57.96 -43.96 27.09
N ALA A 293 -57.44 -45.05 27.66
CA ALA A 293 -56.53 -46.00 27.04
C ALA A 293 -57.11 -46.65 25.77
N CYS A 294 -56.20 -47.11 24.91
CA CYS A 294 -56.39 -47.84 23.63
C CYS A 294 -56.47 -46.95 22.37
N PHE A 295 -55.35 -46.33 21.97
CA PHE A 295 -54.88 -46.17 20.58
C PHE A 295 -53.45 -45.58 20.66
N CYS A 296 -52.51 -46.04 19.84
CA CYS A 296 -51.21 -45.38 19.72
C CYS A 296 -51.41 -43.89 19.38
N PRO A 297 -50.73 -42.94 20.04
CA PRO A 297 -50.80 -41.54 19.62
C PRO A 297 -50.20 -41.43 18.20
N PRO A 298 -50.73 -40.57 17.32
CA PRO A 298 -50.06 -40.30 16.06
C PRO A 298 -48.69 -39.67 16.33
N LEU A 299 -47.64 -40.14 15.64
CA LEU A 299 -46.38 -39.40 15.55
C LEU A 299 -46.68 -38.02 14.97
N HIS A 300 -46.60 -36.97 15.81
CA HIS A 300 -46.78 -35.60 15.37
C HIS A 300 -45.43 -35.09 14.85
N GLN A 301 -45.26 -35.08 13.52
CA GLN A 301 -44.05 -34.59 12.85
C GLN A 301 -44.01 -33.06 12.89
N ASN A 302 -42.98 -32.48 13.51
CA ASN A 302 -42.73 -31.04 13.51
C ASN A 302 -41.79 -30.66 12.35
N LEU A 303 -42.17 -29.67 11.54
CA LEU A 303 -41.28 -29.08 10.53
C LEU A 303 -40.23 -28.20 11.21
N VAL A 304 -38.95 -28.57 11.09
CA VAL A 304 -37.82 -27.94 11.79
C VAL A 304 -36.90 -27.17 10.85
N ALA A 305 -36.80 -27.56 9.59
CA ALA A 305 -35.99 -26.86 8.58
C ALA A 305 -36.70 -26.83 7.23
N LEU A 306 -36.64 -25.68 6.55
CA LEU A 306 -37.28 -25.44 5.27
C LEU A 306 -36.30 -24.75 4.31
N ASN A 307 -35.91 -25.46 3.25
CA ASN A 307 -35.08 -24.90 2.20
C ASN A 307 -35.96 -24.50 1.00
N LEU A 308 -35.94 -23.23 0.65
CA LEU A 308 -36.64 -22.63 -0.50
C LEU A 308 -35.63 -21.85 -1.37
N TRP A 309 -34.35 -22.22 -1.35
CA TRP A 309 -33.27 -21.56 -2.08
C TRP A 309 -33.54 -21.51 -3.60
N SER A 310 -33.22 -20.39 -4.25
CA SER A 310 -33.29 -20.19 -5.71
C SER A 310 -34.65 -20.58 -6.31
N ASN A 311 -35.72 -20.01 -5.77
CA ASN A 311 -37.08 -20.12 -6.31
C ASN A 311 -37.56 -18.77 -6.90
N LYS A 312 -38.83 -18.69 -7.31
CA LYS A 312 -39.42 -17.52 -7.99
C LYS A 312 -40.30 -16.68 -7.06
N LEU A 313 -40.03 -16.68 -5.75
CA LEU A 313 -40.81 -15.95 -4.75
C LEU A 313 -40.58 -14.44 -4.88
N GLN A 314 -41.64 -13.64 -5.05
CA GLN A 314 -41.54 -12.20 -5.25
C GLN A 314 -42.29 -11.38 -4.19
N ASP A 315 -43.42 -11.88 -3.69
CA ASP A 315 -44.29 -11.14 -2.78
C ASP A 315 -43.88 -11.36 -1.32
N SER A 316 -43.29 -10.32 -0.72
CA SER A 316 -42.84 -10.38 0.68
C SER A 316 -43.95 -10.67 1.67
N GLU A 317 -45.17 -10.14 1.46
CA GLU A 317 -46.25 -10.32 2.43
C GLU A 317 -46.74 -11.77 2.42
N ASN A 318 -46.87 -12.36 1.22
CA ASN A 318 -47.22 -13.77 1.06
C ASN A 318 -46.16 -14.69 1.66
N VAL A 319 -44.88 -14.46 1.35
CA VAL A 319 -43.78 -15.29 1.87
C VAL A 319 -43.73 -15.23 3.39
N ILE A 320 -43.80 -14.02 3.98
CA ILE A 320 -43.84 -13.85 5.44
C ILE A 320 -45.04 -14.59 6.04
N GLN A 321 -46.23 -14.41 5.46
CA GLN A 321 -47.45 -15.02 5.98
C GLN A 321 -47.37 -16.55 5.96
N GLU A 322 -46.91 -17.17 4.87
CA GLU A 322 -46.84 -18.63 4.77
C GLU A 322 -45.73 -19.24 5.63
N VAL A 323 -44.54 -18.61 5.66
CA VAL A 323 -43.41 -19.06 6.47
C VAL A 323 -43.72 -18.97 7.96
N THR A 324 -44.32 -17.87 8.43
CA THR A 324 -44.60 -17.65 9.86
C THR A 324 -45.70 -18.53 10.43
N LYS A 325 -46.49 -19.21 9.58
CA LYS A 325 -47.39 -20.30 10.03
C LYS A 325 -46.60 -21.49 10.58
N CYS A 326 -45.37 -21.71 10.11
CA CYS A 326 -44.48 -22.80 10.53
C CYS A 326 -43.67 -22.40 11.78
N ARG A 327 -44.34 -22.22 12.92
CA ARG A 327 -43.74 -21.64 14.15
C ARG A 327 -42.60 -22.42 14.80
N ASN A 328 -42.44 -23.69 14.46
CA ASN A 328 -41.40 -24.58 15.03
C ASN A 328 -40.11 -24.62 14.20
N LEU A 329 -40.00 -23.81 13.14
CA LEU A 329 -38.80 -23.75 12.31
C LEU A 329 -37.58 -23.28 13.12
N LYS A 330 -36.50 -24.04 12.98
CA LYS A 330 -35.14 -23.74 13.44
C LYS A 330 -34.26 -23.21 12.32
N ALA A 331 -34.50 -23.58 11.06
CA ALA A 331 -33.80 -23.02 9.90
C ALA A 331 -34.73 -22.71 8.74
N ILE A 332 -34.41 -21.63 8.01
CA ILE A 332 -35.00 -21.34 6.71
C ILE A 332 -33.96 -20.77 5.74
N TRP A 333 -34.01 -21.20 4.48
CA TRP A 333 -33.21 -20.66 3.38
C TRP A 333 -34.11 -20.10 2.28
N LEU A 334 -34.02 -18.79 2.07
CA LEU A 334 -34.71 -18.02 1.01
C LEU A 334 -33.70 -17.39 0.04
N ASN A 335 -32.41 -17.72 0.16
CA ASN A 335 -31.34 -17.20 -0.68
C ASN A 335 -31.69 -17.30 -2.18
N ASP A 336 -31.24 -16.34 -2.97
CA ASP A 336 -31.49 -16.23 -4.42
C ASP A 336 -32.95 -16.15 -4.88
N ASN A 337 -33.89 -15.86 -3.99
CA ASN A 337 -35.25 -15.48 -4.40
C ASN A 337 -35.37 -13.97 -4.70
N PRO A 338 -36.17 -13.56 -5.70
CA PRO A 338 -36.43 -12.15 -6.00
C PRO A 338 -36.87 -11.32 -4.79
N VAL A 339 -37.69 -11.89 -3.91
CA VAL A 339 -38.18 -11.24 -2.69
C VAL A 339 -37.05 -10.79 -1.74
N VAL A 340 -35.95 -11.55 -1.65
CA VAL A 340 -34.80 -11.19 -0.79
C VAL A 340 -34.02 -10.03 -1.40
N ARG A 341 -33.88 -10.00 -2.73
CA ARG A 341 -33.20 -8.90 -3.45
C ARG A 341 -34.00 -7.60 -3.42
N ASN A 342 -35.33 -7.69 -3.51
CA ASN A 342 -36.22 -6.53 -3.62
C ASN A 342 -36.57 -5.88 -2.28
N CYS A 343 -36.61 -6.65 -1.18
CA CYS A 343 -37.12 -6.17 0.12
C CYS A 343 -36.04 -5.94 1.19
N GLY A 344 -34.77 -6.26 0.90
CA GLY A 344 -33.64 -6.09 1.83
C GLY A 344 -33.88 -6.74 3.20
N ASP A 345 -33.48 -6.07 4.29
CA ASP A 345 -33.61 -6.58 5.66
C ASP A 345 -35.05 -6.66 6.20
N THR A 346 -36.03 -6.12 5.45
CA THR A 346 -37.42 -6.00 5.92
C THR A 346 -38.07 -7.36 6.12
N ILE A 347 -37.87 -8.27 5.16
CA ILE A 347 -38.38 -9.65 5.23
C ILE A 347 -37.70 -10.44 6.34
N ALA A 348 -36.38 -10.28 6.52
CA ALA A 348 -35.63 -10.95 7.58
C ALA A 348 -36.16 -10.58 8.97
N LYS A 349 -36.38 -9.28 9.24
CA LYS A 349 -36.94 -8.80 10.51
C LYS A 349 -38.34 -9.35 10.77
N ALA A 350 -39.19 -9.41 9.74
CA ALA A 350 -40.56 -9.90 9.87
C ALA A 350 -40.61 -11.41 10.13
N VAL A 351 -39.78 -12.21 9.44
CA VAL A 351 -39.68 -13.66 9.65
C VAL A 351 -39.13 -13.96 11.06
N LEU A 352 -38.09 -13.25 11.50
CA LEU A 352 -37.53 -13.41 12.85
C LEU A 352 -38.52 -13.02 13.96
N ALA A 353 -39.34 -11.98 13.74
CA ALA A 353 -40.39 -11.60 14.68
C ALA A 353 -41.53 -12.63 14.73
N GLY A 354 -41.86 -13.26 13.60
CA GLY A 354 -42.89 -14.29 13.52
C GLY A 354 -42.46 -15.68 14.00
N ILE A 355 -41.16 -15.99 13.95
CA ILE A 355 -40.57 -17.28 14.36
C ILE A 355 -39.45 -17.02 15.37
N PRO A 356 -39.78 -16.75 16.65
CA PRO A 356 -38.76 -16.39 17.66
C PRO A 356 -37.79 -17.54 17.96
N GLY A 357 -38.14 -18.79 17.67
CA GLY A 357 -37.29 -19.96 17.88
C GLY A 357 -36.28 -20.23 16.75
N LEU A 358 -36.27 -19.43 15.68
CA LEU A 358 -35.44 -19.62 14.50
C LEU A 358 -33.97 -19.39 14.83
N GLU A 359 -33.10 -20.35 14.50
CA GLU A 359 -31.66 -20.32 14.78
C GLU A 359 -30.83 -19.98 13.53
N ILE A 360 -31.30 -20.35 12.33
CA ILE A 360 -30.64 -20.07 11.04
C ILE A 360 -31.62 -19.37 10.09
N TYR A 361 -31.20 -18.24 9.53
CA TYR A 361 -31.90 -17.55 8.45
C TYR A 361 -30.92 -17.24 7.33
N ASN A 362 -31.18 -17.75 6.13
CA ASN A 362 -30.34 -17.55 4.93
C ASN A 362 -28.85 -17.82 5.15
N SER A 363 -28.53 -18.93 5.82
CA SER A 363 -27.16 -19.33 6.20
C SER A 363 -26.47 -18.44 7.25
N CYS A 364 -27.09 -17.35 7.71
CA CYS A 364 -26.65 -16.60 8.89
C CYS A 364 -27.29 -17.19 10.17
N PHE A 365 -26.57 -17.09 11.28
CA PHE A 365 -27.12 -17.37 12.60
C PHE A 365 -27.91 -16.17 13.14
N THR A 366 -29.03 -16.46 13.79
CA THR A 366 -29.87 -15.45 14.45
C THR A 366 -29.34 -15.17 15.86
N SER A 367 -29.91 -14.22 16.61
CA SER A 367 -29.56 -14.04 18.03
C SER A 367 -29.98 -15.20 18.94
N ASN A 368 -30.79 -16.14 18.43
CA ASN A 368 -31.36 -17.25 19.21
C ASN A 368 -30.70 -18.59 18.88
N PHE A 369 -29.65 -18.62 18.06
CA PHE A 369 -28.94 -19.84 17.71
C PHE A 369 -28.34 -20.53 18.94
N GLY A 370 -28.40 -21.86 18.95
CA GLY A 370 -28.00 -22.67 20.09
C GLY A 370 -27.46 -24.03 19.66
N GLU A 371 -27.78 -25.08 20.43
CA GLU A 371 -27.24 -26.41 20.19
C GLU A 371 -27.61 -26.99 18.82
N TRP A 372 -28.79 -26.64 18.30
CA TRP A 372 -29.26 -27.18 17.02
C TRP A 372 -28.45 -26.61 15.85
N ALA A 373 -28.26 -25.30 15.77
CA ALA A 373 -27.44 -24.68 14.71
C ALA A 373 -25.97 -25.10 14.76
N LEU A 374 -25.41 -25.29 15.97
CA LEU A 374 -24.05 -25.79 16.15
C LEU A 374 -23.93 -27.24 15.69
N GLY A 375 -24.89 -28.11 16.00
CA GLY A 375 -24.86 -29.49 15.54
C GLY A 375 -25.15 -29.65 14.05
N PHE A 376 -25.90 -28.72 13.45
CA PHE A 376 -26.02 -28.61 11.99
C PHE A 376 -24.65 -28.37 11.34
N CYS A 377 -23.85 -27.44 11.87
CA CYS A 377 -22.50 -27.15 11.34
C CYS A 377 -21.45 -28.21 11.71
N GLY A 378 -21.70 -29.03 12.72
CA GLY A 378 -20.85 -30.15 13.12
C GLY A 378 -21.24 -31.49 12.50
N ASP A 379 -22.05 -31.50 11.44
CA ASP A 379 -22.56 -32.69 10.72
C ASP A 379 -23.33 -33.72 11.57
N ILE A 380 -23.85 -33.29 12.72
CA ILE A 380 -24.66 -34.13 13.62
C ILE A 380 -26.14 -34.12 13.23
N GLY A 381 -26.60 -33.05 12.58
CA GLY A 381 -28.02 -32.81 12.29
C GLY A 381 -28.30 -32.30 10.87
N GLY A 382 -27.58 -32.81 9.86
CA GLY A 382 -27.77 -32.54 8.42
C GLY A 382 -28.92 -33.34 7.75
N ALA A 383 -29.26 -33.05 6.49
CA ALA A 383 -30.43 -33.62 5.77
C ALA A 383 -30.36 -35.16 5.67
N ASP A 384 -29.14 -35.69 5.73
CA ASP A 384 -28.83 -37.11 5.70
C ASP A 384 -28.75 -37.77 7.10
N ASN A 385 -28.69 -36.98 8.18
CA ASN A 385 -28.48 -37.42 9.57
C ASN A 385 -29.53 -36.88 10.56
N THR A 386 -30.80 -36.79 10.17
CA THR A 386 -31.86 -36.16 11.00
C THR A 386 -32.27 -36.93 12.28
N GLY A 387 -31.63 -38.06 12.59
CA GLY A 387 -32.01 -38.96 13.70
C GLY A 387 -31.36 -38.68 15.06
N CYS A 388 -30.47 -37.68 15.20
CA CYS A 388 -29.61 -37.56 16.39
C CYS A 388 -29.90 -36.37 17.33
N PHE A 389 -30.94 -35.58 17.07
CA PHE A 389 -31.32 -34.45 17.92
C PHE A 389 -32.60 -34.76 18.73
N CYS A 390 -32.53 -35.74 19.61
CA CYS A 390 -33.42 -35.76 20.78
C CYS A 390 -32.89 -34.73 21.79
N SER A 391 -33.80 -33.98 22.41
CA SER A 391 -33.53 -32.92 23.41
C SER A 391 -32.82 -33.37 24.71
N ASP A 392 -32.23 -34.58 24.73
CA ASP A 392 -31.47 -35.13 25.84
C ASP A 392 -29.95 -34.92 25.64
N SER A 393 -29.51 -33.68 25.90
CA SER A 393 -28.21 -33.21 26.46
C SER A 393 -26.85 -33.88 26.15
N GLY A 394 -26.67 -34.68 25.09
CA GLY A 394 -25.39 -35.39 24.83
C GLY A 394 -24.82 -35.35 23.40
N SER A 395 -25.48 -34.68 22.45
CA SER A 395 -25.17 -34.85 21.01
C SER A 395 -23.85 -34.19 20.59
N LEU A 396 -23.58 -32.96 21.04
CA LEU A 396 -22.41 -32.18 20.62
C LEU A 396 -21.07 -32.68 21.17
N VAL A 397 -21.08 -33.62 22.13
CA VAL A 397 -19.86 -34.15 22.78
C VAL A 397 -18.91 -34.83 21.78
N LYS A 398 -19.45 -35.34 20.67
CA LYS A 398 -18.71 -36.05 19.61
C LYS A 398 -18.21 -35.15 18.49
N VAL A 399 -18.56 -33.86 18.46
CA VAL A 399 -18.09 -32.93 17.42
C VAL A 399 -16.58 -32.76 17.54
N THR A 400 -15.86 -33.10 16.49
CA THR A 400 -14.40 -32.90 16.40
C THR A 400 -14.01 -31.79 15.42
N ASN A 401 -14.87 -31.50 14.45
CA ASN A 401 -14.73 -30.43 13.46
C ASN A 401 -16.00 -29.57 13.47
N LEU A 402 -15.83 -28.26 13.55
CA LEU A 402 -16.93 -27.30 13.54
C LEU A 402 -16.59 -26.10 12.66
N ASP A 403 -17.32 -25.97 11.55
CA ASP A 403 -17.18 -24.84 10.64
C ASP A 403 -18.29 -23.80 10.87
N LEU A 404 -17.93 -22.69 11.51
CA LEU A 404 -18.80 -21.55 11.76
C LEU A 404 -18.49 -20.37 10.82
N SER A 405 -17.74 -20.59 9.74
CA SER A 405 -17.32 -19.50 8.86
C SER A 405 -18.51 -18.80 8.18
N ASN A 406 -18.41 -17.48 8.05
CA ASN A 406 -19.40 -16.63 7.37
C ASN A 406 -20.86 -16.84 7.87
N ARG A 407 -21.04 -17.11 9.17
CA ARG A 407 -22.36 -17.32 9.79
C ARG A 407 -22.94 -16.05 10.43
N CYS A 408 -22.34 -14.88 10.18
CA CYS A 408 -22.84 -13.58 10.65
C CYS A 408 -22.86 -13.48 12.19
N ILE A 409 -21.97 -14.22 12.87
CA ILE A 409 -21.95 -14.34 14.33
C ILE A 409 -21.38 -13.06 14.95
N ARG A 410 -22.11 -12.51 15.93
CA ARG A 410 -21.69 -11.36 16.75
C ARG A 410 -21.33 -11.70 18.19
N ASP A 411 -21.97 -12.73 18.72
CA ASP A 411 -21.72 -13.30 20.05
C ASP A 411 -21.83 -14.83 19.96
N LEU A 412 -21.06 -15.55 20.77
CA LEU A 412 -21.11 -17.01 20.82
C LEU A 412 -22.19 -17.45 21.84
N PRO A 413 -22.99 -18.47 21.51
CA PRO A 413 -24.08 -18.88 22.39
C PRO A 413 -23.50 -19.65 23.57
N LYS A 414 -24.22 -19.71 24.70
CA LYS A 414 -23.80 -20.51 25.87
C LYS A 414 -23.55 -21.99 25.55
N ALA A 415 -24.21 -22.51 24.52
CA ALA A 415 -24.02 -23.86 24.02
C ALA A 415 -22.60 -24.09 23.46
N PHE A 416 -21.94 -23.04 22.97
CA PHE A 416 -20.54 -23.09 22.55
C PHE A 416 -19.64 -23.03 23.79
N SER A 417 -19.35 -24.20 24.37
CA SER A 417 -18.49 -24.31 25.55
C SER A 417 -17.68 -25.62 25.54
N PRO A 418 -16.50 -25.64 26.19
CA PRO A 418 -15.66 -26.83 26.28
C PRO A 418 -16.33 -27.97 27.08
N VAL A 419 -17.33 -27.64 27.92
CA VAL A 419 -18.12 -28.64 28.65
C VAL A 419 -19.07 -29.40 27.72
N VAL A 420 -19.69 -28.69 26.77
CA VAL A 420 -20.64 -29.25 25.82
C VAL A 420 -19.94 -29.93 24.64
N MET A 421 -18.78 -29.40 24.22
CA MET A 421 -17.97 -29.87 23.09
C MET A 421 -16.51 -30.19 23.47
N PRO A 422 -16.26 -31.17 24.37
CA PRO A 422 -14.91 -31.47 24.86
C PRO A 422 -13.98 -32.08 23.79
N SER A 423 -14.54 -32.66 22.72
CA SER A 423 -13.78 -33.35 21.66
C SER A 423 -13.40 -32.45 20.49
N LEU A 424 -13.77 -31.16 20.52
CA LEU A 424 -13.56 -30.23 19.42
C LEU A 424 -12.06 -30.03 19.15
N SER A 425 -11.61 -30.39 17.94
CA SER A 425 -10.21 -30.41 17.54
C SER A 425 -9.87 -29.44 16.40
N HIS A 426 -10.85 -29.15 15.54
CA HIS A 426 -10.76 -28.17 14.46
C HIS A 426 -11.95 -27.20 14.57
N LEU A 427 -11.66 -25.91 14.51
CA LEU A 427 -12.65 -24.84 14.57
C LEU A 427 -12.38 -23.81 13.46
N ASN A 428 -13.40 -23.47 12.70
CA ASN A 428 -13.36 -22.33 11.78
C ASN A 428 -14.34 -21.24 12.21
N ILE A 429 -13.85 -20.03 12.45
CA ILE A 429 -14.66 -18.85 12.83
C ILE A 429 -14.45 -17.66 11.88
N ARG A 430 -13.83 -17.87 10.71
CA ARG A 430 -13.56 -16.81 9.72
C ARG A 430 -14.83 -16.11 9.23
N GLY A 431 -14.72 -14.85 8.85
CA GLY A 431 -15.81 -14.06 8.27
C GLY A 431 -16.92 -13.67 9.26
N ASN A 432 -16.69 -13.81 10.57
CA ASN A 432 -17.65 -13.41 11.61
C ASN A 432 -17.24 -12.10 12.29
N GLN A 433 -18.23 -11.26 12.57
CA GLN A 433 -18.05 -9.98 13.26
C GLN A 433 -18.28 -10.17 14.77
N LEU A 434 -17.41 -10.92 15.46
CA LEU A 434 -17.51 -11.19 16.92
C LEU A 434 -17.19 -9.95 17.78
N ASP A 435 -17.80 -8.81 17.44
CA ASP A 435 -17.58 -7.50 18.03
C ASP A 435 -18.15 -7.34 19.45
N GLN A 436 -19.04 -8.25 19.89
CA GLN A 436 -19.64 -8.21 21.22
C GLN A 436 -18.81 -8.94 22.29
N VAL A 437 -17.83 -9.75 21.88
CA VAL A 437 -16.96 -10.51 22.79
C VAL A 437 -15.58 -9.85 22.83
N SER A 438 -15.04 -9.59 24.02
CA SER A 438 -13.67 -9.07 24.11
C SER A 438 -12.65 -10.14 23.72
N ILE A 439 -11.52 -9.71 23.16
CA ILE A 439 -10.43 -10.59 22.73
C ILE A 439 -9.98 -11.50 23.89
N ASP A 440 -9.82 -10.94 25.09
CA ASP A 440 -9.41 -11.71 26.29
C ASP A 440 -10.42 -12.81 26.64
N VAL A 441 -11.72 -12.51 26.58
CA VAL A 441 -12.78 -13.49 26.88
C VAL A 441 -12.78 -14.61 25.86
N LEU A 442 -12.63 -14.27 24.57
CA LEU A 442 -12.62 -15.27 23.51
C LEU A 442 -11.36 -16.14 23.56
N LEU A 443 -10.18 -15.56 23.78
CA LEU A 443 -8.93 -16.30 23.96
C LEU A 443 -9.00 -17.23 25.18
N HIS A 444 -9.57 -16.77 26.29
CA HIS A 444 -9.80 -17.61 27.46
C HIS A 444 -10.73 -18.78 27.16
N LEU A 445 -11.86 -18.53 26.49
CA LEU A 445 -12.80 -19.57 26.10
C LEU A 445 -12.15 -20.63 25.21
N LEU A 446 -11.39 -20.21 24.17
CA LEU A 446 -10.70 -21.13 23.27
C LEU A 446 -9.58 -21.91 23.96
N ARG A 447 -8.88 -21.29 24.91
CA ARG A 447 -7.82 -21.95 25.70
C ARG A 447 -8.37 -23.12 26.51
N ASP A 448 -9.63 -23.06 26.95
CA ASP A 448 -10.26 -24.11 27.73
C ASP A 448 -10.68 -25.34 26.87
N PHE A 449 -10.65 -25.24 25.53
CA PHE A 449 -10.82 -26.38 24.62
C PHE A 449 -9.51 -27.18 24.51
N ASN A 450 -9.29 -28.13 25.43
CA ASN A 450 -8.05 -28.91 25.51
C ASN A 450 -7.73 -29.74 24.26
N SER A 451 -8.75 -30.11 23.48
CA SER A 451 -8.60 -30.93 22.26
C SER A 451 -8.33 -30.09 21.00
N LEU A 452 -8.42 -28.76 21.08
CA LEU A 452 -8.32 -27.86 19.93
C LEU A 452 -6.87 -27.81 19.42
N GLN A 453 -6.65 -28.36 18.22
CA GLN A 453 -5.34 -28.45 17.57
C GLN A 453 -5.23 -27.56 16.33
N SER A 454 -6.37 -27.24 15.70
CA SER A 454 -6.42 -26.47 14.47
C SER A 454 -7.48 -25.38 14.58
N LEU A 455 -7.11 -24.15 14.23
CA LEU A 455 -7.98 -22.98 14.28
C LEU A 455 -7.89 -22.21 12.98
N GLU A 456 -9.04 -21.86 12.41
CA GLU A 456 -9.17 -20.90 11.33
C GLU A 456 -9.87 -19.63 11.83
N VAL A 457 -9.17 -18.50 11.71
CA VAL A 457 -9.63 -17.19 12.19
C VAL A 457 -9.08 -16.09 11.30
N ASP A 458 -9.83 -15.00 11.15
CA ASP A 458 -9.30 -13.81 10.47
C ASP A 458 -8.16 -13.22 11.31
N ILE A 459 -7.03 -12.89 10.67
CA ILE A 459 -5.93 -12.20 11.33
C ILE A 459 -5.63 -10.89 10.58
N PRO A 460 -5.83 -9.74 11.23
CA PRO A 460 -6.48 -9.65 12.52
C PRO A 460 -7.96 -10.03 12.45
N GLY A 461 -8.49 -10.28 13.63
CA GLY A 461 -9.90 -10.56 13.75
C GLY A 461 -10.26 -10.71 15.22
N PRO A 462 -11.19 -11.59 15.55
CA PRO A 462 -11.78 -11.66 16.88
C PRO A 462 -10.78 -12.08 17.98
N LEU A 463 -9.60 -12.59 17.59
CA LEU A 463 -8.54 -13.02 18.49
C LEU A 463 -7.32 -12.08 18.52
N GLY A 464 -7.42 -10.91 17.92
CA GLY A 464 -6.35 -9.91 17.88
C GLY A 464 -5.57 -9.91 16.58
N ASN A 465 -4.38 -9.30 16.61
CA ASN A 465 -3.71 -8.77 15.42
C ASN A 465 -2.43 -9.52 15.00
N SER A 466 -2.10 -10.61 15.68
CA SER A 466 -0.85 -11.33 15.47
C SER A 466 -1.05 -12.82 15.62
N ALA A 467 -0.80 -13.57 14.55
CA ALA A 467 -0.74 -15.02 14.57
C ALA A 467 0.20 -15.55 15.65
N VAL A 468 1.36 -14.90 15.81
CA VAL A 468 2.35 -15.24 16.85
C VAL A 468 1.75 -15.08 18.24
N GLN A 469 1.07 -13.96 18.52
CA GLN A 469 0.44 -13.75 19.83
C GLN A 469 -0.68 -14.76 20.08
N ILE A 470 -1.54 -15.03 19.08
CA ILE A 470 -2.59 -16.05 19.19
C ILE A 470 -1.99 -17.40 19.57
N LEU A 471 -0.89 -17.81 18.92
CA LEU A 471 -0.17 -19.04 19.23
C LEU A 471 0.48 -19.04 20.61
N GLU A 472 0.97 -17.90 21.12
CA GLU A 472 1.47 -17.76 22.49
C GLU A 472 0.37 -17.96 23.53
N TYR A 473 -0.83 -17.40 23.29
CA TYR A 473 -1.99 -17.55 24.17
C TYR A 473 -2.65 -18.93 24.09
N LEU A 474 -2.61 -19.58 22.93
CA LEU A 474 -3.21 -20.89 22.65
C LEU A 474 -2.10 -21.94 22.38
N PRO A 475 -1.43 -22.47 23.43
CA PRO A 475 -0.26 -23.33 23.27
C PRO A 475 -0.57 -24.71 22.66
N ASN A 476 -1.83 -25.16 22.71
CA ASN A 476 -2.25 -26.47 22.19
C ASN A 476 -2.43 -26.48 20.66
N LEU A 477 -2.47 -25.30 20.02
CA LEU A 477 -2.61 -25.20 18.57
C LEU A 477 -1.35 -25.69 17.85
N SER A 478 -1.55 -26.66 16.96
CA SER A 478 -0.55 -27.16 16.02
C SER A 478 -0.62 -26.42 14.68
N PHE A 479 -1.82 -26.01 14.27
CA PHE A 479 -2.07 -25.29 13.03
C PHE A 479 -2.94 -24.07 13.28
N LEU A 480 -2.56 -22.94 12.68
CA LEU A 480 -3.37 -21.73 12.62
C LEU A 480 -3.53 -21.37 11.16
N ASN A 481 -4.77 -21.21 10.69
CA ASN A 481 -5.07 -20.85 9.31
C ASN A 481 -4.42 -21.80 8.27
N GLY A 482 -4.30 -23.09 8.62
CA GLY A 482 -3.67 -24.12 7.78
C GLY A 482 -2.14 -24.12 7.78
N VAL A 483 -1.48 -23.18 8.47
CA VAL A 483 -0.02 -23.11 8.58
C VAL A 483 0.45 -23.66 9.92
N SER A 484 1.58 -24.37 9.92
CA SER A 484 2.11 -24.98 11.14
C SER A 484 2.64 -23.93 12.12
N ARG A 485 2.55 -24.23 13.42
CA ARG A 485 3.09 -23.37 14.49
C ARG A 485 4.56 -23.03 14.27
N SER A 486 5.38 -23.99 13.84
CA SER A 486 6.81 -23.78 13.58
C SER A 486 7.03 -22.75 12.49
N ASP A 487 6.31 -22.86 11.36
CA ASP A 487 6.50 -21.97 10.22
C ASP A 487 6.08 -20.53 10.53
N ILE A 488 5.00 -20.35 11.31
CA ILE A 488 4.56 -19.03 11.77
C ILE A 488 5.59 -18.42 12.73
N THR A 489 6.13 -19.22 13.64
CA THR A 489 7.12 -18.75 14.62
C THR A 489 8.44 -18.38 13.94
N GLU A 490 8.87 -19.14 12.93
CA GLU A 490 10.09 -18.89 12.16
C GLU A 490 9.94 -17.70 11.21
N SER A 491 8.81 -17.60 10.50
CA SER A 491 8.55 -16.50 9.55
C SER A 491 8.21 -15.18 10.24
N GLY A 492 7.73 -15.21 11.48
CA GLY A 492 7.29 -14.02 12.22
C GLY A 492 6.10 -13.30 11.58
N LYS A 493 5.38 -13.95 10.65
CA LYS A 493 4.24 -13.34 9.95
C LYS A 493 3.09 -13.08 10.92
N HIS A 494 2.56 -11.86 10.90
CA HIS A 494 1.41 -11.49 11.72
C HIS A 494 0.08 -11.95 11.12
N VAL A 495 -0.02 -12.00 9.79
CA VAL A 495 -1.20 -12.48 9.05
C VAL A 495 -0.81 -13.72 8.24
N ILE A 496 -1.76 -14.64 8.08
CA ILE A 496 -1.59 -15.88 7.34
C ILE A 496 -2.48 -15.82 6.10
N ASP A 497 -1.85 -15.78 4.92
CA ASP A 497 -2.46 -15.26 3.68
C ASP A 497 -3.24 -16.32 2.89
N SER A 498 -3.07 -17.60 3.21
CA SER A 498 -3.60 -18.78 2.50
C SER A 498 -5.13 -18.88 2.42
N SER A 499 -5.86 -17.93 3.02
CA SER A 499 -7.33 -17.89 3.07
C SER A 499 -7.95 -16.58 2.63
N LEU A 500 -7.14 -15.63 2.15
CA LEU A 500 -7.67 -14.33 1.76
C LEU A 500 -8.43 -14.47 0.45
N GLN A 501 -9.64 -13.91 0.42
CA GLN A 501 -10.45 -13.89 -0.80
C GLN A 501 -9.78 -12.96 -1.83
N PRO A 502 -9.54 -13.42 -3.07
CA PRO A 502 -8.95 -12.59 -4.10
C PRO A 502 -9.89 -11.45 -4.47
N ARG A 503 -9.33 -10.26 -4.73
CA ARG A 503 -10.05 -9.17 -5.37
C ARG A 503 -10.27 -9.53 -6.83
N LEU A 504 -11.51 -9.42 -7.27
CA LEU A 504 -11.88 -9.63 -8.66
C LEU A 504 -12.05 -8.27 -9.37
N PRO A 505 -11.78 -8.20 -10.68
CA PRO A 505 -12.03 -6.98 -11.45
C PRO A 505 -13.51 -6.58 -11.38
N GLU A 506 -13.84 -5.41 -10.84
CA GLU A 506 -15.21 -4.89 -10.74
C GLU A 506 -15.46 -3.80 -11.78
N TRP A 507 -16.70 -3.73 -12.30
CA TRP A 507 -17.10 -2.69 -13.25
C TRP A 507 -18.59 -2.36 -13.14
N GLY A 508 -18.93 -1.10 -13.35
CA GLY A 508 -20.30 -0.65 -13.53
C GLY A 508 -20.88 -0.95 -14.93
N PRO A 509 -22.22 -0.96 -15.08
CA PRO A 509 -22.88 -1.24 -16.37
C PRO A 509 -22.63 -0.17 -17.44
N THR A 510 -22.20 1.03 -17.04
CA THR A 510 -21.96 2.18 -17.92
C THR A 510 -20.48 2.49 -18.13
N GLU A 511 -19.57 1.72 -17.52
CA GLU A 511 -18.13 1.92 -17.65
C GLU A 511 -17.63 1.50 -19.04
N SER A 512 -16.82 2.37 -19.66
CA SER A 512 -16.18 2.09 -20.94
C SER A 512 -15.17 0.94 -20.80
N LEU A 513 -14.91 0.20 -21.89
CA LEU A 513 -13.93 -0.88 -21.89
C LEU A 513 -12.54 -0.42 -21.41
N VAL A 514 -12.15 0.81 -21.78
CA VAL A 514 -10.90 1.44 -21.36
C VAL A 514 -10.87 1.64 -19.85
N ASP A 515 -11.97 2.13 -19.24
CA ASP A 515 -12.05 2.33 -17.80
C ASP A 515 -11.99 0.99 -17.04
N ARG A 516 -12.68 -0.03 -17.57
CA ARG A 516 -12.63 -1.39 -17.01
C ARG A 516 -11.21 -1.95 -16.98
N VAL A 517 -10.47 -1.80 -18.09
CA VAL A 517 -9.05 -2.21 -18.16
C VAL A 517 -8.19 -1.43 -17.18
N LEU A 518 -8.35 -0.09 -17.10
CA LEU A 518 -7.59 0.75 -16.17
C LEU A 518 -7.86 0.44 -14.70
N ASN A 519 -9.09 0.05 -14.36
CA ASN A 519 -9.44 -0.42 -13.01
C ASN A 519 -8.81 -1.78 -12.72
N ALA A 520 -8.88 -2.72 -13.66
CA ALA A 520 -8.42 -4.10 -13.47
C ALA A 520 -6.89 -4.23 -13.49
N MET A 521 -6.17 -3.37 -14.22
CA MET A 521 -4.74 -3.56 -14.49
C MET A 521 -3.90 -3.76 -13.23
N TRP A 522 -4.23 -3.11 -12.11
CA TRP A 522 -3.44 -3.20 -10.87
C TRP A 522 -3.35 -4.61 -10.27
N LEU A 523 -4.28 -5.50 -10.63
CA LEU A 523 -4.24 -6.92 -10.27
C LEU A 523 -3.19 -7.71 -11.06
N TYR A 524 -2.84 -7.24 -12.26
CA TYR A 524 -2.01 -7.95 -13.25
C TYR A 524 -0.64 -7.32 -13.48
N LEU A 525 -0.50 -6.03 -13.18
CA LEU A 525 0.71 -5.28 -13.48
C LEU A 525 1.94 -5.83 -12.75
N MET A 526 3.08 -5.69 -13.40
CA MET A 526 4.42 -5.78 -12.85
C MET A 526 5.21 -4.53 -13.25
N THR A 527 6.39 -4.31 -12.67
CA THR A 527 7.20 -3.13 -12.99
C THR A 527 8.69 -3.46 -13.03
N TYR A 528 9.44 -2.71 -13.82
CA TYR A 528 10.90 -2.59 -13.73
C TYR A 528 11.29 -1.13 -13.97
N ARG A 529 12.56 -0.76 -13.74
CA ARG A 529 13.06 0.59 -14.02
C ARG A 529 14.07 0.57 -15.15
N LEU A 530 14.00 1.59 -16.00
CA LEU A 530 15.01 1.82 -17.03
C LEU A 530 15.66 3.18 -16.84
N ALA A 531 16.99 3.22 -16.91
CA ALA A 531 17.76 4.45 -17.06
C ALA A 531 17.75 4.87 -18.54
N ASP A 532 17.65 6.17 -18.79
CA ASP A 532 17.73 6.76 -20.13
C ASP A 532 19.17 7.23 -20.38
N GLU A 533 19.72 7.03 -21.59
CA GLU A 533 21.09 7.47 -21.92
C GLU A 533 21.26 9.00 -21.79
N GLU A 534 20.17 9.77 -21.93
CA GLU A 534 20.18 11.24 -21.80
C GLU A 534 19.78 11.75 -20.40
N LYS A 535 19.12 10.92 -19.57
CA LYS A 535 18.65 11.30 -18.23
C LYS A 535 19.18 10.33 -17.19
N ILE A 536 19.91 10.86 -16.21
CA ILE A 536 20.40 10.10 -15.06
C ILE A 536 19.24 9.46 -14.25
N ASP A 537 18.03 10.01 -14.36
CA ASP A 537 16.86 9.57 -13.60
C ASP A 537 16.19 8.32 -14.22
N GLU A 538 16.17 7.21 -13.47
CA GLU A 538 15.45 5.99 -13.85
C GLU A 538 13.92 6.17 -13.79
N THR A 539 13.22 5.80 -14.86
CA THR A 539 11.75 5.84 -14.90
C THR A 539 11.13 4.45 -14.79
N PRO A 540 10.05 4.28 -14.02
CA PRO A 540 9.36 3.00 -13.94
C PRO A 540 8.59 2.71 -15.23
N ILE A 541 8.70 1.46 -15.69
CA ILE A 541 7.88 0.89 -16.75
C ILE A 541 6.98 -0.16 -16.12
N TRP A 542 5.68 0.00 -16.35
CA TRP A 542 4.66 -0.96 -15.96
C TRP A 542 4.37 -1.89 -17.13
N TYR A 543 4.11 -3.15 -16.84
CA TYR A 543 3.77 -4.12 -17.88
C TYR A 543 2.77 -5.18 -17.41
N VAL A 544 2.02 -5.71 -18.37
CA VAL A 544 1.13 -6.87 -18.23
C VAL A 544 1.80 -8.02 -18.99
N MET A 545 1.95 -9.18 -18.33
CA MET A 545 2.41 -10.39 -19.00
C MET A 545 1.37 -10.89 -20.02
N ASP A 546 1.76 -11.81 -20.89
CA ASP A 546 0.82 -12.54 -21.73
C ASP A 546 -0.18 -13.40 -20.93
N GLU A 547 -1.07 -14.09 -21.64
CA GLU A 547 -2.13 -14.89 -21.04
C GLU A 547 -1.60 -15.97 -20.07
N LEU A 548 -0.42 -16.53 -20.35
CA LEU A 548 0.20 -17.56 -19.53
C LEU A 548 0.73 -16.95 -18.24
N GLY A 549 1.53 -15.88 -18.35
CA GLY A 549 2.07 -15.20 -17.19
C GLY A 549 0.99 -14.59 -16.30
N SER A 550 -0.05 -14.01 -16.89
CA SER A 550 -1.18 -13.41 -16.15
C SER A 550 -2.11 -14.42 -15.50
N ALA A 551 -2.05 -15.71 -15.87
CA ALA A 551 -2.77 -16.79 -15.21
C ALA A 551 -2.07 -17.34 -13.95
N LEU A 552 -0.82 -16.94 -13.68
CA LEU A 552 -0.10 -17.31 -12.46
C LEU A 552 -0.68 -16.58 -11.25
N ARG A 553 -1.32 -17.34 -10.36
CA ARG A 553 -1.90 -16.81 -9.12
C ARG A 553 -0.89 -16.80 -7.98
N HIS A 554 -1.23 -16.06 -6.94
CA HIS A 554 -0.38 -15.92 -5.77
C HIS A 554 -0.41 -17.19 -4.90
N SER A 555 0.76 -17.61 -4.42
CA SER A 555 0.93 -18.51 -3.28
C SER A 555 2.10 -18.04 -2.42
N ASP A 556 1.97 -18.21 -1.10
CA ASP A 556 3.05 -18.04 -0.13
C ASP A 556 4.06 -19.20 -0.15
N ASN A 557 3.65 -20.35 -0.66
CA ASN A 557 4.51 -21.49 -0.96
C ASN A 557 4.46 -21.75 -2.48
N PRO A 558 5.06 -20.85 -3.29
CA PRO A 558 4.98 -20.97 -4.74
C PRO A 558 5.84 -22.11 -5.27
N ASN A 559 5.33 -22.81 -6.28
CA ASN A 559 6.04 -23.84 -7.02
C ASN A 559 6.73 -23.31 -8.29
N PHE A 560 6.50 -22.04 -8.65
CA PHE A 560 7.21 -21.34 -9.72
C PHE A 560 7.77 -20.00 -9.25
N ARG A 561 8.81 -19.55 -9.96
CA ARG A 561 9.34 -18.19 -9.83
C ARG A 561 9.26 -17.46 -11.17
N VAL A 562 8.98 -16.15 -11.08
CA VAL A 562 8.96 -15.23 -12.23
C VAL A 562 9.95 -14.11 -11.98
N ALA A 563 10.70 -13.70 -12.99
CA ALA A 563 11.54 -12.50 -12.95
C ALA A 563 11.54 -11.78 -14.31
N PRO A 564 11.46 -10.43 -14.35
CA PRO A 564 11.71 -9.69 -15.58
C PRO A 564 13.16 -9.93 -16.03
N PHE A 565 13.37 -9.94 -17.34
CA PHE A 565 14.68 -10.09 -17.94
C PHE A 565 14.78 -9.25 -19.21
N LEU A 566 15.81 -8.40 -19.27
CA LEU A 566 16.07 -7.54 -20.41
C LEU A 566 17.13 -8.19 -21.31
N PHE A 567 16.71 -8.76 -22.43
CA PHE A 567 17.61 -9.40 -23.38
C PHE A 567 18.17 -8.39 -24.37
N VAL A 568 19.50 -8.33 -24.52
CA VAL A 568 20.20 -7.31 -25.30
C VAL A 568 20.97 -7.96 -26.47
N PRO A 569 20.28 -8.43 -27.54
CA PRO A 569 20.88 -9.25 -28.60
C PRO A 569 22.08 -8.59 -29.31
N ASN A 570 22.04 -7.27 -29.51
CA ASN A 570 23.13 -6.54 -30.18
C ASN A 570 24.15 -5.94 -29.22
N GLY A 571 24.09 -6.28 -27.93
CA GLY A 571 24.95 -5.71 -26.88
C GLY A 571 24.72 -4.22 -26.62
N LYS A 572 23.62 -3.64 -27.15
CA LYS A 572 23.22 -2.23 -26.97
C LYS A 572 21.80 -2.12 -26.45
N LEU A 573 21.55 -1.19 -25.53
CA LEU A 573 20.23 -0.96 -24.92
C LEU A 573 19.14 -0.67 -25.96
N ALA A 574 19.47 0.00 -27.07
CA ALA A 574 18.55 0.24 -28.18
C ALA A 574 18.01 -1.05 -28.86
N SER A 575 18.66 -2.19 -28.66
CA SER A 575 18.19 -3.51 -29.14
C SER A 575 17.47 -4.33 -28.09
N ALA A 576 17.32 -3.79 -26.87
CA ALA A 576 16.83 -4.54 -25.74
C ALA A 576 15.37 -4.94 -25.92
N ILE A 577 15.06 -6.19 -25.54
CA ILE A 577 13.72 -6.77 -25.55
C ILE A 577 13.43 -7.25 -24.14
N SER A 578 12.28 -6.85 -23.59
CA SER A 578 11.86 -7.22 -22.24
C SER A 578 11.05 -8.50 -22.28
N PHE A 579 11.41 -9.47 -21.44
CA PHE A 579 10.66 -10.70 -21.20
C PHE A 579 10.42 -10.86 -19.70
N SER A 580 9.51 -11.77 -19.35
CA SER A 580 9.49 -12.39 -18.03
C SER A 580 9.93 -13.84 -18.16
N LEU A 581 10.83 -14.28 -17.27
CA LEU A 581 11.30 -15.66 -17.20
C LEU A 581 10.49 -16.40 -16.14
N LEU A 582 10.03 -17.60 -16.46
CA LEU A 582 9.27 -18.48 -15.56
C LEU A 582 10.00 -19.81 -15.42
N TRP A 583 10.20 -20.31 -14.19
CA TRP A 583 10.81 -21.64 -13.96
C TRP A 583 10.27 -22.31 -12.68
N PRO A 584 10.22 -23.65 -12.63
CA PRO A 584 9.74 -24.39 -11.47
C PRO A 584 10.79 -24.36 -10.34
N THR A 585 10.35 -24.03 -9.13
CA THR A 585 11.16 -24.05 -7.90
C THR A 585 10.92 -25.29 -7.04
N GLN A 586 9.88 -26.05 -7.37
CA GLN A 586 9.50 -27.31 -6.74
C GLN A 586 9.17 -28.34 -7.83
N ASP A 587 9.05 -29.60 -7.46
CA ASP A 587 8.48 -30.61 -8.34
C ASP A 587 6.97 -30.36 -8.46
N VAL A 588 6.44 -30.36 -9.69
CA VAL A 588 5.04 -30.07 -9.99
C VAL A 588 4.47 -31.21 -10.80
N HIS A 589 3.27 -31.67 -10.42
CA HIS A 589 2.61 -32.81 -11.06
C HIS A 589 1.43 -32.40 -11.94
N TYR A 590 1.04 -33.28 -12.86
CA TYR A 590 -0.10 -33.07 -13.75
C TYR A 590 -1.34 -32.59 -12.99
N GLY A 591 -1.96 -31.52 -13.49
CA GLY A 591 -3.17 -30.91 -12.93
C GLY A 591 -2.95 -30.00 -11.71
N GLU A 592 -1.72 -29.90 -11.19
CA GLU A 592 -1.43 -28.96 -10.10
C GLU A 592 -1.41 -27.51 -10.59
N GLU A 593 -1.85 -26.60 -9.71
CA GLU A 593 -1.83 -25.17 -9.99
C GLU A 593 -0.41 -24.61 -9.93
N CYS A 594 -0.02 -23.90 -10.98
CA CYS A 594 1.24 -23.19 -11.07
C CYS A 594 1.07 -21.81 -10.42
N THR A 595 1.84 -21.54 -9.37
CA THR A 595 1.69 -20.35 -8.52
C THR A 595 3.01 -19.66 -8.29
N ARG A 596 2.95 -18.35 -8.01
CA ARG A 596 4.11 -17.50 -7.72
C ARG A 596 3.88 -16.65 -6.46
N ASP A 597 4.95 -16.16 -5.84
CA ASP A 597 4.81 -15.15 -4.79
C ASP A 597 4.75 -13.75 -5.43
N PHE A 598 3.63 -13.03 -5.31
CA PHE A 598 3.49 -11.66 -5.81
C PHE A 598 4.37 -10.66 -5.05
N LEU A 599 4.78 -11.03 -3.83
CA LEU A 599 5.56 -10.22 -2.91
C LEU A 599 6.87 -10.93 -2.54
N PHE A 600 7.49 -11.63 -3.50
CA PHE A 600 8.73 -12.36 -3.28
C PHE A 600 9.80 -11.50 -2.60
N GLY A 601 10.36 -11.99 -1.49
CA GLY A 601 11.38 -11.27 -0.70
C GLY A 601 10.85 -10.11 0.15
N VAL A 602 9.53 -9.93 0.26
CA VAL A 602 8.88 -8.91 1.09
C VAL A 602 8.27 -9.56 2.33
N GLY A 603 8.87 -9.31 3.50
CA GLY A 603 8.36 -9.72 4.81
C GLY A 603 7.58 -8.61 5.53
N GLU A 604 7.16 -8.87 6.76
CA GLU A 604 6.36 -7.93 7.56
C GLU A 604 7.09 -6.65 7.96
N ASN A 605 8.42 -6.69 8.08
CA ASN A 605 9.24 -5.49 8.23
C ASN A 605 9.11 -4.51 7.04
N LYS A 606 8.63 -4.99 5.89
CA LYS A 606 8.29 -4.20 4.69
C LYS A 606 6.79 -4.10 4.45
N GLN A 607 5.98 -4.41 5.47
CA GLN A 607 4.52 -4.34 5.51
C GLN A 607 3.83 -5.28 4.50
N ARG A 608 4.26 -6.56 4.44
CA ARG A 608 3.71 -7.58 3.51
C ARG A 608 2.17 -7.69 3.61
N SER A 609 1.63 -7.85 4.81
CA SER A 609 0.17 -7.92 5.05
C SER A 609 -0.59 -6.73 4.45
N ALA A 610 -0.06 -5.51 4.64
CA ALA A 610 -0.67 -4.30 4.10
C ALA A 610 -0.63 -4.28 2.57
N ARG A 611 0.47 -4.77 1.97
CA ARG A 611 0.63 -4.82 0.50
C ARG A 611 -0.28 -5.84 -0.17
N LEU A 612 -0.60 -6.96 0.49
CA LEU A 612 -1.54 -7.96 -0.05
C LEU A 612 -2.94 -7.38 -0.29
N THR A 613 -3.31 -6.31 0.41
CA THR A 613 -4.55 -5.55 0.18
C THR A 613 -4.71 -5.10 -1.28
N ALA A 614 -3.65 -5.00 -2.08
CA ALA A 614 -3.76 -4.67 -3.50
C ALA A 614 -4.43 -5.79 -4.33
N TRP A 615 -4.31 -7.06 -3.92
CA TRP A 615 -4.84 -8.22 -4.64
C TRP A 615 -5.89 -8.99 -3.86
N PHE A 616 -6.00 -8.77 -2.55
CA PHE A 616 -6.85 -9.56 -1.67
C PHE A 616 -7.75 -8.68 -0.81
N HIS A 617 -8.88 -9.23 -0.41
CA HIS A 617 -9.71 -8.68 0.65
C HIS A 617 -9.06 -9.00 2.00
N THR A 618 -8.33 -8.02 2.52
CA THR A 618 -7.70 -8.07 3.85
C THR A 618 -8.66 -7.56 4.92
N PRO A 619 -8.52 -7.97 6.20
CA PRO A 619 -9.45 -7.56 7.25
C PRO A 619 -9.42 -6.04 7.49
N GLU A 620 -10.47 -5.32 7.07
CA GLU A 620 -10.54 -3.86 7.14
C GLU A 620 -10.37 -3.31 8.57
N ASN A 621 -10.97 -3.99 9.55
CA ASN A 621 -10.88 -3.63 10.97
C ASN A 621 -9.44 -3.59 11.49
N TYR A 622 -8.51 -4.34 10.87
CA TYR A 622 -7.08 -4.24 11.17
C TYR A 622 -6.59 -2.82 11.07
N PHE A 623 -6.79 -2.25 9.89
CA PHE A 623 -6.15 -1.04 9.46
C PHE A 623 -6.82 0.14 10.16
N ILE A 624 -8.14 0.04 10.38
CA ILE A 624 -8.91 0.96 11.23
C ILE A 624 -8.34 0.99 12.66
N GLN A 625 -8.09 -0.17 13.28
CA GLN A 625 -7.51 -0.23 14.63
C GLN A 625 -6.08 0.30 14.66
N VAL A 626 -5.24 -0.04 13.67
CA VAL A 626 -3.86 0.45 13.57
C VAL A 626 -3.82 1.98 13.44
N LEU A 627 -4.75 2.56 12.68
CA LEU A 627 -4.94 4.01 12.63
C LEU A 627 -5.40 4.55 14.00
N GLY A 628 -6.37 3.89 14.63
CA GLY A 628 -6.90 4.23 15.94
C GLY A 628 -5.84 4.26 17.03
N PHE A 629 -4.89 3.31 17.03
CA PHE A 629 -3.73 3.34 17.93
C PHE A 629 -2.86 4.58 17.68
N LEU A 630 -2.61 4.97 16.43
CA LEU A 630 -1.87 6.22 16.18
C LEU A 630 -2.59 7.45 16.77
N CYS A 631 -3.92 7.51 16.64
CA CYS A 631 -4.74 8.56 17.26
C CYS A 631 -4.79 8.44 18.79
N TYR A 632 -4.69 7.23 19.35
CA TYR A 632 -4.65 6.99 20.80
C TYR A 632 -3.32 7.43 21.43
N TRP A 633 -2.21 7.41 20.68
CA TRP A 633 -0.95 8.03 21.12
C TRP A 633 -0.98 9.56 21.04
N GLU A 634 -1.94 10.15 20.32
CA GLU A 634 -2.26 11.57 20.43
C GLU A 634 -3.12 11.88 21.69
N ASP A 635 -3.72 10.86 22.34
CA ASP A 635 -4.67 11.00 23.48
C ASP A 635 -4.15 10.40 24.83
N ASP A 636 -3.12 9.53 24.85
CA ASP A 636 -2.54 8.96 26.08
C ASP A 636 -1.64 9.95 26.84
N SER A 637 -2.31 10.80 27.58
CA SER A 637 -1.79 11.78 28.54
C SER A 637 -1.27 11.19 29.87
N ARG A 638 -0.75 9.94 29.92
CA ARG A 638 -0.31 9.33 31.19
C ARG A 638 1.06 8.66 31.26
N SER A 639 1.77 8.38 30.17
CA SER A 639 3.03 7.62 30.24
C SER A 639 4.33 8.42 30.07
N ASN A 640 4.30 9.64 29.50
CA ASN A 640 5.47 10.54 29.45
C ASN A 640 5.15 11.95 29.94
N LYS A 641 5.06 12.11 31.27
CA LYS A 641 5.06 13.46 31.87
C LYS A 641 6.46 14.05 31.82
N LEU A 642 6.69 14.98 30.90
CA LEU A 642 7.49 16.16 31.25
C LEU A 642 6.91 16.74 32.54
N THR A 643 7.77 17.09 33.50
CA THR A 643 7.29 17.56 34.80
C THR A 643 6.49 18.86 34.63
N PRO A 644 5.46 19.12 35.46
CA PRO A 644 4.71 20.38 35.42
C PRO A 644 5.59 21.64 35.53
N GLN A 645 6.81 21.51 36.06
CA GLN A 645 7.80 22.59 36.13
C GLN A 645 8.51 22.84 34.79
N GLU A 646 8.84 21.79 34.03
CA GLU A 646 9.39 21.90 32.67
C GLU A 646 8.35 22.50 31.71
N PHE A 647 7.10 22.03 31.79
CA PHE A 647 5.98 22.59 31.02
C PHE A 647 5.73 24.07 31.34
N LYS A 648 5.80 24.48 32.62
CA LYS A 648 5.68 25.89 33.03
C LYS A 648 6.85 26.74 32.53
N LYS A 649 8.07 26.21 32.54
CA LYS A 649 9.28 26.88 32.05
C LYS A 649 9.22 27.10 30.53
N TYR A 650 8.64 26.15 29.78
CA TYR A 650 8.46 26.26 28.33
C TYR A 650 7.24 27.08 27.91
N GLN A 651 6.10 27.01 28.62
CA GLN A 651 4.99 27.95 28.42
C GLN A 651 5.44 29.38 28.69
N GLN A 652 6.29 29.59 29.70
CA GLN A 652 6.93 30.88 29.93
C GLN A 652 7.88 31.26 28.79
N GLN A 653 8.69 30.34 28.24
CA GLN A 653 9.56 30.64 27.08
C GLN A 653 8.81 30.89 25.76
N PHE A 654 7.71 30.18 25.49
CA PHE A 654 6.89 30.34 24.29
C PHE A 654 6.04 31.62 24.39
N ALA A 655 5.49 31.92 25.58
CA ALA A 655 4.87 33.21 25.87
C ALA A 655 5.89 34.36 25.84
N LEU A 656 7.11 34.17 26.36
CA LEU A 656 8.20 35.16 26.29
C LEU A 656 8.68 35.39 24.84
N ARG A 657 8.68 34.37 23.97
CA ARG A 657 8.99 34.51 22.54
C ARG A 657 7.89 35.28 21.77
N ASN A 658 6.61 35.06 22.10
CA ASN A 658 5.51 35.85 21.54
C ASN A 658 5.38 37.26 22.17
N LEU A 659 5.86 37.47 23.40
CA LEU A 659 5.93 38.78 24.06
C LEU A 659 7.18 39.60 23.69
N CYS A 660 8.18 39.01 23.03
CA CYS A 660 9.37 39.72 22.52
C CYS A 660 9.18 40.32 21.11
N ALA A 661 7.94 40.41 20.61
CA ALA A 661 7.63 41.17 19.39
C ALA A 661 7.70 42.70 19.58
N SER A 662 8.17 43.21 20.72
CA SER A 662 8.22 44.67 20.98
C SER A 662 9.43 45.17 21.78
N THR A 663 10.57 44.49 21.77
CA THR A 663 11.82 45.08 22.27
C THR A 663 12.86 45.10 21.17
N GLU A 664 13.30 46.32 20.83
CA GLU A 664 14.43 46.63 19.94
C GLU A 664 15.74 46.06 20.51
N GLU A 665 15.91 44.74 20.52
CA GLU A 665 17.21 44.10 20.72
C GLU A 665 17.82 43.78 19.34
N SER A 666 19.04 44.30 19.13
CA SER A 666 19.84 44.13 17.91
C SER A 666 19.93 42.65 17.49
N PRO A 667 19.89 42.33 16.18
CA PRO A 667 19.96 40.95 15.70
C PRO A 667 21.22 40.24 16.23
N ALA A 668 21.04 39.03 16.80
CA ALA A 668 22.13 38.23 17.35
C ALA A 668 23.15 37.78 16.29
N THR A 669 22.79 37.82 15.01
CA THR A 669 23.72 37.63 13.89
C THR A 669 24.06 38.97 13.23
N THR A 670 25.11 39.63 13.73
CA THR A 670 25.66 40.85 13.12
C THR A 670 26.19 40.55 11.70
N ARG A 671 26.25 41.58 10.85
CA ARG A 671 27.01 41.58 9.57
C ARG A 671 28.26 40.72 9.67
N VAL A 672 28.56 39.93 8.63
CA VAL A 672 29.85 39.24 8.48
C VAL A 672 30.92 40.30 8.23
N LEU A 673 31.30 41.01 9.28
CA LEU A 673 32.37 42.00 9.27
C LEU A 673 33.28 41.67 10.43
N GLN A 674 34.38 40.99 10.14
CA GLN A 674 35.59 41.16 10.93
C GLN A 674 36.69 41.77 10.06
N HIS A 675 37.09 42.98 10.48
CA HIS A 675 38.42 43.57 10.34
C HIS A 675 39.15 43.27 9.03
N ASN A 676 38.78 43.98 7.97
CA ASN A 676 39.65 44.62 6.97
C ASN A 676 38.79 44.90 5.74
N GLU A 677 39.01 46.03 5.09
CA GLU A 677 38.25 46.62 3.97
C GLU A 677 38.31 45.76 2.67
N ARG A 678 38.08 44.45 2.75
CA ARG A 678 38.14 43.51 1.63
C ARG A 678 36.76 42.90 1.35
N ALA A 679 36.41 42.81 0.08
CA ALA A 679 35.24 42.09 -0.39
C ALA A 679 35.35 40.58 -0.07
N LEU A 680 34.20 39.95 0.22
CA LEU A 680 34.07 38.54 0.54
C LEU A 680 34.23 37.68 -0.71
N ARG A 681 35.07 36.65 -0.65
CA ARG A 681 35.28 35.72 -1.76
C ARG A 681 34.20 34.65 -1.78
N VAL A 682 33.58 34.44 -2.93
CA VAL A 682 32.49 33.48 -3.11
C VAL A 682 32.91 32.41 -4.12
N TYR A 683 32.88 31.15 -3.69
CA TYR A 683 32.98 30.01 -4.61
C TYR A 683 31.57 29.52 -4.93
N THR A 684 31.28 29.29 -6.21
CA THR A 684 29.99 28.74 -6.61
C THR A 684 30.07 27.81 -7.81
N ASP A 685 29.20 26.80 -7.82
CA ASP A 685 28.89 25.97 -8.99
C ASP A 685 27.52 26.32 -9.61
N ASN A 686 26.82 27.31 -9.05
CA ASN A 686 25.49 27.71 -9.48
C ASN A 686 25.63 28.78 -10.58
N PRO A 687 25.22 28.49 -11.84
CA PRO A 687 25.40 29.44 -12.95
C PRO A 687 24.72 30.79 -12.73
N GLN A 688 23.62 30.81 -11.97
CA GLN A 688 22.88 32.05 -11.72
C GLN A 688 23.59 32.94 -10.71
N VAL A 689 24.29 32.35 -9.74
CA VAL A 689 25.12 33.11 -8.80
C VAL A 689 26.34 33.66 -9.53
N ASP A 690 26.99 32.84 -10.36
CA ASP A 690 28.14 33.25 -11.18
C ASP A 690 27.79 34.41 -12.12
N GLU A 691 26.59 34.39 -12.73
CA GLU A 691 26.14 35.42 -13.66
C GLU A 691 25.61 36.69 -12.97
N PHE A 692 24.83 36.55 -11.88
CA PHE A 692 24.04 37.67 -11.32
C PHE A 692 24.54 38.21 -9.97
N LEU A 693 25.55 37.61 -9.34
CA LEU A 693 26.17 38.19 -8.13
C LEU A 693 27.21 39.25 -8.54
N THR A 694 26.76 40.49 -8.67
CA THR A 694 27.58 41.64 -9.11
C THR A 694 27.79 42.69 -8.03
N HIS A 695 27.34 42.44 -6.80
CA HIS A 695 27.45 43.37 -5.69
C HIS A 695 28.93 43.58 -5.29
N PRO A 696 29.40 44.83 -5.10
CA PRO A 696 30.83 45.16 -5.00
C PRO A 696 31.56 44.56 -3.78
N GLU A 697 30.80 44.20 -2.73
CA GLU A 697 31.33 43.55 -1.53
C GLU A 697 31.55 42.03 -1.70
N PHE A 698 31.29 41.47 -2.90
CA PHE A 698 31.53 40.06 -3.21
C PHE A 698 32.41 39.91 -4.45
N ILE A 699 33.36 38.97 -4.41
CA ILE A 699 34.24 38.64 -5.53
C ILE A 699 34.18 37.13 -5.76
N LEU A 700 33.86 36.71 -6.98
CA LEU A 700 33.85 35.30 -7.35
C LEU A 700 35.28 34.73 -7.40
N THR A 701 35.47 33.51 -6.89
CA THR A 701 36.73 32.77 -6.92
C THR A 701 36.51 31.36 -7.45
N THR A 702 37.48 30.85 -8.21
CA THR A 702 37.50 29.45 -8.69
C THR A 702 38.12 28.48 -7.68
N ASP A 703 38.84 29.00 -6.67
CA ASP A 703 39.44 28.19 -5.61
C ASP A 703 38.53 28.19 -4.38
N ALA A 704 37.94 27.03 -4.07
CA ALA A 704 37.04 26.83 -2.94
C ALA A 704 37.75 27.01 -1.59
N LYS A 705 39.05 26.75 -1.50
CA LYS A 705 39.82 26.86 -0.24
C LYS A 705 39.99 28.30 0.21
N GLU A 706 40.11 29.21 -0.74
CA GLU A 706 40.34 30.65 -0.52
C GLU A 706 39.06 31.46 -0.37
N ALA A 707 37.89 30.83 -0.53
CA ALA A 707 36.59 31.47 -0.44
C ALA A 707 36.20 31.75 1.02
N ASP A 708 35.49 32.84 1.27
CA ASP A 708 34.84 33.09 2.56
C ASP A 708 33.44 32.43 2.59
N ILE A 709 32.80 32.28 1.42
CA ILE A 709 31.47 31.70 1.24
C ILE A 709 31.52 30.59 0.17
N ILE A 710 31.03 29.40 0.53
CA ILE A 710 30.79 28.27 -0.36
C ILE A 710 29.30 28.21 -0.70
N TRP A 711 28.95 28.60 -1.92
CA TRP A 711 27.60 28.57 -2.43
C TRP A 711 27.45 27.51 -3.52
N THR A 712 27.06 26.30 -3.15
CA THR A 712 27.02 25.16 -4.07
C THR A 712 25.61 24.58 -4.17
N SER A 713 25.32 23.91 -5.28
CA SER A 713 24.11 23.10 -5.47
C SER A 713 24.34 21.63 -5.07
N MET A 714 25.60 21.26 -4.82
CA MET A 714 26.00 19.95 -4.32
C MET A 714 25.97 19.90 -2.79
N GLN A 715 25.61 18.76 -2.21
CA GLN A 715 25.67 18.61 -0.77
C GLN A 715 27.10 18.70 -0.24
N VAL A 716 27.31 19.48 0.82
CA VAL A 716 28.60 19.64 1.49
C VAL A 716 28.71 18.67 2.66
N ASP A 717 29.03 17.41 2.35
CA ASP A 717 29.32 16.38 3.35
C ASP A 717 30.81 16.34 3.75
N SER A 718 31.17 15.39 4.62
CA SER A 718 32.55 15.26 5.11
C SER A 718 33.56 14.89 4.02
N GLU A 719 33.12 14.27 2.93
CA GLU A 719 33.96 13.86 1.81
C GLU A 719 34.22 15.05 0.89
N VAL A 720 33.17 15.79 0.54
CA VAL A 720 33.26 17.04 -0.24
C VAL A 720 34.10 18.08 0.50
N LYS A 721 33.91 18.23 1.82
CA LYS A 721 34.76 19.10 2.65
C LYS A 721 36.24 18.74 2.55
N LYS A 722 36.57 17.44 2.61
CA LYS A 722 37.97 16.98 2.46
C LYS A 722 38.50 17.19 1.05
N ALA A 723 37.70 16.86 0.04
CA ALA A 723 38.10 16.93 -1.37
C ALA A 723 38.36 18.37 -1.83
N LEU A 724 37.57 19.33 -1.32
CA LEU A 724 37.71 20.76 -1.61
C LEU A 724 38.57 21.51 -0.57
N GLU A 725 39.15 20.79 0.41
CA GLU A 725 39.93 21.35 1.52
C GLU A 725 39.20 22.48 2.28
N LEU A 726 37.88 22.34 2.46
CA LEU A 726 37.06 23.32 3.15
C LEU A 726 37.37 23.35 4.66
N THR A 727 37.28 24.54 5.24
CA THR A 727 37.53 24.79 6.66
C THR A 727 36.24 25.14 7.40
N ASP A 728 36.21 24.93 8.72
CA ASP A 728 35.05 25.24 9.57
C ASP A 728 34.81 26.75 9.76
N HIS A 729 35.66 27.61 9.20
CA HIS A 729 35.52 29.06 9.24
C HIS A 729 34.72 29.62 8.06
N GLN A 730 34.55 28.83 6.99
CA GLN A 730 33.85 29.26 5.78
C GLN A 730 32.34 29.15 5.95
N TYR A 731 31.61 30.11 5.38
CA TYR A 731 30.15 30.01 5.33
C TYR A 731 29.72 29.02 4.25
N THR A 732 28.64 28.28 4.52
CA THR A 732 28.03 27.37 3.55
C THR A 732 26.56 27.70 3.36
N ASN A 733 26.05 27.46 2.15
CA ASN A 733 24.65 27.72 1.83
C ASN A 733 23.68 26.62 2.28
N GLN A 734 24.07 25.76 3.23
CA GLN A 734 23.32 24.60 3.72
C GLN A 734 23.33 24.59 5.24
N PHE A 735 22.26 24.10 5.86
CA PHE A 735 22.25 23.80 7.29
C PHE A 735 22.53 22.30 7.53
N PRO A 736 23.18 21.92 8.64
CA PRO A 736 23.18 20.55 9.12
C PRO A 736 21.74 20.02 9.26
N TYR A 737 21.50 18.73 9.05
CA TYR A 737 20.15 18.13 9.18
C TYR A 737 19.04 18.76 8.30
N GLU A 738 19.38 19.53 7.26
CA GLU A 738 18.44 20.22 6.36
C GLU A 738 17.41 19.29 5.69
N ALA A 739 17.73 17.99 5.56
CA ALA A 739 16.80 16.94 5.13
C ALA A 739 15.45 16.97 5.87
N CYS A 740 15.43 17.44 7.13
CA CYS A 740 14.20 17.57 7.91
C CYS A 740 13.18 18.55 7.32
N LEU A 741 13.61 19.49 6.47
CA LEU A 741 12.77 20.43 5.75
C LEU A 741 12.54 20.01 4.30
N VAL A 742 13.58 19.55 3.62
CA VAL A 742 13.58 19.43 2.15
C VAL A 742 13.20 18.05 1.62
N MET A 743 13.25 17.02 2.47
CA MET A 743 12.77 15.69 2.14
C MET A 743 11.30 15.57 2.55
N LYS A 744 10.42 15.21 1.62
CA LYS A 744 8.96 15.31 1.82
C LYS A 744 8.45 14.50 3.03
N HIS A 745 9.01 13.32 3.27
CA HIS A 745 8.63 12.47 4.40
C HIS A 745 9.14 13.04 5.74
N HIS A 746 10.38 13.52 5.80
CA HIS A 746 10.92 14.13 7.00
C HIS A 746 10.29 15.49 7.31
N LEU A 747 9.90 16.26 6.29
CA LEU A 747 9.12 17.50 6.47
C LEU A 747 7.80 17.21 7.20
N ALA A 748 7.03 16.24 6.68
CA ALA A 748 5.79 15.83 7.31
C ALA A 748 6.02 15.30 8.74
N GLU A 749 7.03 14.45 8.94
CA GLU A 749 7.39 13.91 10.26
C GLU A 749 7.80 15.01 11.25
N THR A 750 8.59 15.98 10.81
CA THR A 750 9.07 17.11 11.64
C THR A 750 7.91 17.97 12.10
N ILE A 751 6.99 18.31 11.19
CA ILE A 751 5.80 19.12 11.52
C ILE A 751 4.88 18.35 12.48
N LEU A 752 4.61 17.07 12.20
CA LEU A 752 3.72 16.25 13.03
C LEU A 752 4.31 15.98 14.42
N LYS A 753 5.63 15.78 14.53
CA LYS A 753 6.32 15.66 15.83
C LYS A 753 6.10 16.91 16.67
N LEU A 754 6.27 18.11 16.12
CA LEU A 754 5.98 19.33 16.87
C LEU A 754 4.53 19.38 17.36
N SER A 755 3.57 19.04 16.49
CA SER A 755 2.15 19.01 16.86
C SER A 755 1.86 18.07 18.03
N SER A 756 2.45 16.87 18.03
CA SER A 756 2.32 15.91 19.13
C SER A 756 2.96 16.39 20.44
N ILE A 757 4.09 17.11 20.36
CA ILE A 757 4.84 17.53 21.57
C ILE A 757 4.22 18.78 22.21
N TYR A 758 3.70 19.73 21.42
CA TYR A 758 3.38 21.08 21.90
C TYR A 758 1.96 21.57 21.64
N LEU A 759 1.23 20.98 20.68
CA LEU A 759 -0.09 21.48 20.24
C LEU A 759 -1.25 20.56 20.65
N GLN A 760 -1.12 19.87 21.80
CA GLN A 760 -2.09 18.91 22.39
C GLN A 760 -3.58 19.34 22.40
N ALA A 761 -3.90 20.61 22.09
CA ALA A 761 -5.28 21.13 22.01
C ALA A 761 -5.81 21.42 20.59
N GLN A 762 -4.99 21.36 19.51
CA GLN A 762 -5.40 21.78 18.16
C GLN A 762 -5.22 20.73 17.04
N GLY A 763 -4.67 19.55 17.35
CA GLY A 763 -4.50 18.48 16.36
C GLY A 763 -3.47 18.83 15.27
N ARG A 764 -3.54 18.12 14.14
CA ARG A 764 -2.66 18.34 12.97
C ARG A 764 -2.89 19.75 12.39
N PRO A 765 -1.83 20.45 11.94
CA PRO A 765 -1.99 21.80 11.41
C PRO A 765 -2.80 21.75 10.11
N GLU A 766 -3.87 22.56 10.04
CA GLU A 766 -4.75 22.59 8.86
C GLU A 766 -4.02 22.95 7.55
N TRP A 767 -2.87 23.61 7.64
CA TRP A 767 -2.05 24.02 6.50
C TRP A 767 -1.16 22.90 5.94
N LEU A 768 -1.06 21.74 6.59
CA LEU A 768 -0.41 20.53 6.05
C LEU A 768 -1.46 19.46 5.76
N GLN A 769 -1.50 18.97 4.52
CA GLN A 769 -2.39 17.88 4.16
C GLN A 769 -1.98 16.57 4.86
N PRO A 770 -2.94 15.70 5.26
CA PRO A 770 -2.62 14.37 5.76
C PRO A 770 -1.60 13.67 4.87
N THR A 771 -0.49 13.23 5.47
CA THR A 771 0.68 12.71 4.74
C THR A 771 1.18 11.45 5.42
N TYR A 772 1.30 10.38 4.65
CA TYR A 772 1.77 9.06 5.10
C TYR A 772 3.04 8.70 4.35
N ASN A 773 4.08 8.27 5.07
CA ASN A 773 5.25 7.68 4.46
C ASN A 773 4.95 6.21 4.15
N LEU A 774 4.88 5.81 2.88
CA LEU A 774 4.46 4.45 2.53
C LEU A 774 5.42 3.36 3.04
N GLU A 775 6.68 3.69 3.31
CA GLU A 775 7.65 2.75 3.89
C GLU A 775 7.31 2.34 5.32
N THR A 776 6.63 3.21 6.08
CA THR A 776 6.39 3.00 7.51
C THR A 776 4.92 3.10 7.92
N HIS A 777 4.08 3.74 7.11
CA HIS A 777 2.71 4.10 7.44
C HIS A 777 1.65 3.57 6.44
N LEU A 778 1.94 2.48 5.72
CA LEU A 778 1.00 1.94 4.73
C LEU A 778 -0.27 1.41 5.42
N SER A 779 -0.13 0.70 6.53
CA SER A 779 -1.28 0.19 7.29
C SER A 779 -2.21 1.31 7.79
N GLN A 780 -1.63 2.40 8.28
CA GLN A 780 -2.37 3.59 8.76
C GLN A 780 -3.11 4.27 7.61
N LEU A 781 -2.47 4.40 6.45
CA LEU A 781 -3.09 4.95 5.25
C LEU A 781 -4.29 4.09 4.79
N ILE A 782 -4.15 2.76 4.80
CA ILE A 782 -5.26 1.86 4.46
C ILE A 782 -6.42 2.06 5.43
N GLY A 783 -6.14 2.23 6.72
CA GLY A 783 -7.16 2.50 7.74
C GLY A 783 -7.91 3.80 7.47
N ASP A 784 -7.19 4.89 7.21
CA ASP A 784 -7.79 6.19 6.89
C ASP A 784 -8.62 6.10 5.60
N TYR A 785 -8.07 5.43 4.57
CA TYR A 785 -8.78 5.19 3.33
C TYR A 785 -10.12 4.47 3.55
N ILE A 786 -10.14 3.42 4.38
CA ILE A 786 -11.35 2.63 4.67
C ILE A 786 -12.38 3.49 5.41
N ILE A 787 -11.99 4.18 6.49
CA ILE A 787 -12.91 5.05 7.24
C ILE A 787 -13.51 6.10 6.32
N ARG A 788 -12.69 6.78 5.53
CA ARG A 788 -13.15 7.77 4.55
C ARG A 788 -14.14 7.18 3.55
N LYS A 789 -13.89 5.96 3.07
CA LYS A 789 -14.81 5.25 2.16
C LYS A 789 -16.14 4.95 2.84
N GLN A 790 -16.12 4.47 4.09
CA GLN A 790 -17.32 4.17 4.88
C GLN A 790 -18.14 5.44 5.18
N GLU A 791 -17.48 6.57 5.41
CA GLU A 791 -18.11 7.87 5.66
C GLU A 791 -18.54 8.60 4.38
N GLY A 792 -18.31 8.01 3.19
CA GLY A 792 -18.63 8.64 1.91
C GLY A 792 -17.75 9.86 1.59
N LEU A 793 -16.57 9.98 2.23
CA LEU A 793 -15.59 11.03 1.97
C LEU A 793 -14.75 10.70 0.74
N ASN A 794 -14.23 11.75 0.08
CA ASN A 794 -13.36 11.58 -1.08
C ASN A 794 -12.03 10.91 -0.70
N ASN A 795 -11.58 10.00 -1.57
CA ASN A 795 -10.34 9.24 -1.40
C ASN A 795 -9.32 9.49 -2.52
N LEU A 796 -9.22 10.72 -3.01
CA LEU A 796 -8.21 11.13 -3.97
C LEU A 796 -6.91 11.52 -3.24
N TRP A 797 -5.81 10.88 -3.64
CA TRP A 797 -4.49 11.02 -3.05
C TRP A 797 -3.45 11.36 -4.12
N ILE A 798 -2.37 12.01 -3.70
CA ILE A 798 -1.18 12.26 -4.52
C ILE A 798 0.04 11.56 -3.94
N LEU A 799 0.65 10.69 -4.73
CA LEU A 799 1.87 9.99 -4.37
C LEU A 799 3.06 10.74 -4.92
N LYS A 800 4.05 11.01 -4.06
CA LYS A 800 5.27 11.77 -4.41
C LYS A 800 6.50 10.99 -3.94
N PRO A 801 7.55 10.84 -4.76
CA PRO A 801 8.82 10.28 -4.28
C PRO A 801 9.44 11.16 -3.19
N TRP A 802 10.20 10.57 -2.28
CA TRP A 802 10.79 11.29 -1.14
C TRP A 802 11.62 12.52 -1.53
N ASN A 803 12.46 12.38 -2.56
CA ASN A 803 13.50 13.34 -2.93
C ASN A 803 13.57 13.64 -4.43
N MET A 804 12.68 13.10 -5.26
CA MET A 804 12.62 13.48 -6.67
C MET A 804 11.95 14.85 -6.82
N ALA A 805 12.40 15.58 -7.84
CA ALA A 805 11.89 16.89 -8.24
C ALA A 805 11.17 16.79 -9.60
N ARG A 806 10.66 17.94 -10.09
CA ARG A 806 10.06 18.07 -11.44
C ARG A 806 8.84 17.16 -11.67
N THR A 807 8.17 16.74 -10.59
CA THR A 807 6.97 15.89 -10.66
C THR A 807 7.23 14.50 -11.27
N ILE A 808 8.49 14.07 -11.35
CA ILE A 808 8.83 12.74 -11.84
C ILE A 808 8.21 11.71 -10.89
N ASP A 809 7.60 10.67 -11.47
CA ASP A 809 7.03 9.53 -10.73
C ASP A 809 6.01 9.96 -9.64
N THR A 810 5.23 11.00 -9.96
CA THR A 810 4.15 11.55 -9.14
C THR A 810 2.80 11.21 -9.77
N THR A 811 1.89 10.63 -8.99
CA THR A 811 0.58 10.15 -9.49
C THR A 811 -0.54 10.64 -8.59
N VAL A 812 -1.68 11.03 -9.19
CA VAL A 812 -2.93 11.32 -8.48
C VAL A 812 -3.90 10.18 -8.75
N THR A 813 -4.38 9.51 -7.69
CA THR A 813 -5.31 8.39 -7.83
C THR A 813 -6.15 8.21 -6.57
N GLY A 814 -7.35 7.68 -6.72
CA GLY A 814 -8.18 7.22 -5.62
C GLY A 814 -8.33 5.71 -5.54
N ASP A 815 -7.60 4.97 -6.38
CA ASP A 815 -7.61 3.51 -6.38
C ASP A 815 -6.63 2.96 -5.33
N LEU A 816 -7.12 2.18 -4.36
CA LEU A 816 -6.31 1.66 -3.26
C LEU A 816 -5.21 0.71 -3.75
N SER A 817 -5.52 -0.14 -4.73
CA SER A 817 -4.54 -1.07 -5.30
C SER A 817 -3.43 -0.29 -5.99
N ALA A 818 -3.75 0.75 -6.77
CA ALA A 818 -2.79 1.67 -7.36
C ALA A 818 -1.89 2.32 -6.30
N ILE A 819 -2.47 2.85 -5.22
CA ILE A 819 -1.71 3.49 -4.14
C ILE A 819 -0.68 2.54 -3.54
N ILE A 820 -1.08 1.29 -3.27
CA ILE A 820 -0.21 0.26 -2.72
C ILE A 820 0.88 -0.15 -3.72
N ARG A 821 0.48 -0.48 -4.96
CA ARG A 821 1.38 -0.95 -6.02
C ARG A 821 2.40 0.10 -6.43
N LEU A 822 2.04 1.38 -6.47
CA LEU A 822 2.95 2.49 -6.78
C LEU A 822 4.16 2.56 -5.83
N LYS A 823 4.09 1.98 -4.63
CA LYS A 823 5.24 1.84 -3.72
C LYS A 823 6.36 0.95 -4.32
N GLU A 824 6.06 0.08 -5.27
CA GLU A 824 7.03 -0.78 -5.96
C GLU A 824 7.97 0.03 -6.85
N THR A 825 7.56 1.23 -7.28
CA THR A 825 8.43 2.17 -8.00
C THR A 825 9.26 3.04 -7.06
N GLY A 826 9.60 2.52 -5.88
CA GLY A 826 10.49 3.13 -4.90
C GLY A 826 9.80 3.95 -3.79
N PRO A 827 10.58 4.51 -2.85
CA PRO A 827 10.04 5.17 -1.65
C PRO A 827 9.20 6.41 -1.95
N LYS A 828 7.98 6.45 -1.39
CA LYS A 828 7.00 7.53 -1.62
C LYS A 828 6.29 7.96 -0.34
N ILE A 829 5.87 9.21 -0.34
CA ILE A 829 4.76 9.65 0.50
C ILE A 829 3.45 9.52 -0.26
N CYS A 830 2.36 9.27 0.45
CA CYS A 830 0.99 9.43 -0.01
C CYS A 830 0.37 10.58 0.78
N GLN A 831 -0.05 11.64 0.09
CA GLN A 831 -0.59 12.84 0.71
C GLN A 831 -2.01 13.08 0.19
N LYS A 832 -2.92 13.51 1.06
CA LYS A 832 -4.29 13.82 0.65
C LYS A 832 -4.27 14.90 -0.42
N TYR A 833 -4.93 14.62 -1.55
CA TYR A 833 -4.97 15.56 -2.65
C TYR A 833 -5.93 16.71 -2.34
N ILE A 834 -5.53 17.94 -2.70
CA ILE A 834 -6.36 19.14 -2.56
C ILE A 834 -7.33 19.15 -3.75
N GLU A 835 -8.52 18.60 -3.54
CA GLU A 835 -9.55 18.45 -4.57
C GLU A 835 -10.14 19.78 -5.01
N HIS A 836 -10.32 20.69 -4.06
CA HIS A 836 -10.89 22.01 -4.27
C HIS A 836 -9.84 23.09 -3.97
N PRO A 837 -8.84 23.29 -4.85
CA PRO A 837 -7.93 24.41 -4.73
C PRO A 837 -8.65 25.71 -5.12
N ALA A 838 -8.16 26.86 -4.63
CA ALA A 838 -8.50 28.12 -5.26
C ALA A 838 -8.03 28.07 -6.73
N LEU A 839 -8.85 28.60 -7.62
CA LEU A 839 -8.55 28.66 -9.04
C LEU A 839 -8.25 30.11 -9.43
N PHE A 840 -7.47 30.29 -10.48
CA PHE A 840 -7.26 31.59 -11.11
C PHE A 840 -7.62 31.47 -12.57
N LYS A 841 -8.66 32.18 -13.01
CA LYS A 841 -9.25 32.06 -14.35
C LYS A 841 -9.59 30.60 -14.72
N GLY A 842 -10.13 29.86 -13.74
CA GLY A 842 -10.48 28.45 -13.87
C GLY A 842 -9.32 27.46 -13.90
N ARG A 843 -8.08 27.88 -13.63
CA ARG A 843 -6.89 27.02 -13.64
C ARG A 843 -6.30 26.85 -12.25
N LYS A 844 -5.69 25.69 -12.02
CA LYS A 844 -4.93 25.40 -10.80
C LYS A 844 -3.63 26.21 -10.77
N PHE A 845 -3.22 26.65 -9.59
CA PHE A 845 -1.97 27.38 -9.40
C PHE A 845 -1.29 27.02 -8.08
N ASP A 846 0.00 27.32 -8.02
CA ASP A 846 0.74 27.41 -6.77
C ASP A 846 1.56 28.71 -6.74
N LEU A 847 2.06 29.04 -5.55
CA LEU A 847 2.90 30.18 -5.26
C LEU A 847 4.26 29.69 -4.75
N ARG A 848 5.33 30.11 -5.42
CA ARG A 848 6.71 29.93 -4.96
C ARG A 848 7.11 31.13 -4.12
N TYR A 849 7.37 30.91 -2.84
CA TYR A 849 8.02 31.87 -1.95
C TYR A 849 9.50 31.54 -1.80
N VAL A 850 10.32 32.56 -1.57
CA VAL A 850 11.76 32.40 -1.26
C VAL A 850 12.00 32.91 0.16
N VAL A 851 12.56 32.06 1.01
CA VAL A 851 12.91 32.38 2.39
C VAL A 851 14.42 32.31 2.56
N LEU A 852 14.98 33.37 3.14
CA LEU A 852 16.40 33.51 3.46
C LEU A 852 16.56 33.22 4.94
N VAL A 853 17.41 32.25 5.28
CA VAL A 853 17.61 31.79 6.66
C VAL A 853 19.00 32.17 7.11
N ARG A 854 19.08 33.07 8.11
CA ARG A 854 20.35 33.46 8.71
C ARG A 854 20.73 32.60 9.90
N SER A 855 19.75 32.22 10.71
CA SER A 855 20.02 31.44 11.92
C SER A 855 18.81 30.57 12.25
N MET A 856 19.08 29.38 12.80
CA MET A 856 18.06 28.51 13.42
C MET A 856 18.03 28.64 14.96
N ASN A 857 18.96 29.39 15.56
CA ASN A 857 18.99 29.62 17.01
C ASN A 857 19.65 30.99 17.37
N PRO A 858 18.87 32.03 17.68
CA PRO A 858 17.42 32.11 17.49
C PRO A 858 17.04 31.97 16.01
N VAL A 859 15.80 31.57 15.72
CA VAL A 859 15.28 31.50 14.34
C VAL A 859 15.20 32.91 13.78
N GLU A 860 16.05 33.19 12.80
CA GLU A 860 16.17 34.48 12.10
C GLU A 860 16.02 34.24 10.60
N ILE A 861 14.81 34.49 10.11
CA ILE A 861 14.39 34.22 8.73
C ILE A 861 13.76 35.47 8.09
N PHE A 862 13.92 35.59 6.78
CA PHE A 862 13.42 36.70 5.98
C PHE A 862 12.66 36.15 4.78
N LEU A 863 11.49 36.71 4.52
CA LEU A 863 10.72 36.43 3.32
C LEU A 863 11.12 37.42 2.23
N PHE A 864 11.36 36.93 1.02
CA PHE A 864 11.49 37.81 -0.13
C PHE A 864 10.14 38.51 -0.39
N ASP A 865 10.17 39.82 -0.65
CA ASP A 865 8.96 40.66 -0.79
C ASP A 865 8.12 40.34 -2.06
N VAL A 866 8.59 39.39 -2.87
CA VAL A 866 7.99 38.91 -4.12
C VAL A 866 7.82 37.39 -4.05
N PHE A 867 6.70 36.90 -4.61
CA PHE A 867 6.44 35.47 -4.83
C PHE A 867 6.17 35.21 -6.32
N TRP A 868 6.41 33.99 -6.80
CA TRP A 868 6.23 33.63 -8.20
C TRP A 868 5.05 32.68 -8.38
N VAL A 869 4.08 33.09 -9.19
CA VAL A 869 2.89 32.29 -9.51
C VAL A 869 3.23 31.27 -10.59
N ARG A 870 2.85 30.00 -10.38
CA ARG A 870 2.95 28.92 -11.36
C ARG A 870 1.56 28.41 -11.68
N LEU A 871 1.15 28.56 -12.94
CA LEU A 871 -0.18 28.20 -13.43
C LEU A 871 -0.14 26.88 -14.19
N ALA A 872 -1.16 26.04 -13.97
CA ALA A 872 -1.50 24.97 -14.87
C ALA A 872 -1.88 25.52 -16.26
N ASN A 873 -1.73 24.71 -17.30
CA ASN A 873 -2.07 25.12 -18.67
C ASN A 873 -3.56 24.88 -18.97
N ASN A 874 -4.11 23.78 -18.45
CA ASN A 874 -5.50 23.41 -18.67
C ASN A 874 -6.42 23.95 -17.57
N PRO A 875 -7.72 24.15 -17.86
CA PRO A 875 -8.75 24.33 -16.84
C PRO A 875 -8.75 23.17 -15.85
N TYR A 876 -8.95 23.47 -14.57
CA TYR A 876 -8.96 22.46 -13.53
C TYR A 876 -10.27 21.66 -13.55
N THR A 877 -10.17 20.33 -13.46
CA THR A 877 -11.30 19.43 -13.31
C THR A 877 -10.87 18.19 -12.51
N LEU A 878 -11.84 17.45 -11.98
CA LEU A 878 -11.65 16.17 -11.29
C LEU A 878 -12.24 15.00 -12.10
N GLU A 879 -12.53 15.23 -13.38
CA GLU A 879 -12.92 14.15 -14.27
C GLU A 879 -11.84 13.06 -14.31
N ARG A 880 -12.25 11.80 -14.25
CA ARG A 880 -11.34 10.66 -14.12
C ARG A 880 -10.26 10.65 -15.21
N SER A 881 -10.64 10.99 -16.43
CA SER A 881 -9.73 11.07 -17.59
C SER A 881 -8.67 12.16 -17.43
N SER A 882 -8.97 13.27 -16.76
CA SER A 882 -8.03 14.37 -16.57
C SER A 882 -6.92 14.05 -15.58
N LEU A 883 -7.10 13.05 -14.70
CA LEU A 883 -6.09 12.66 -13.71
C LEU A 883 -4.77 12.16 -14.35
N PHE A 884 -4.84 11.72 -15.62
CA PHE A 884 -3.67 11.35 -16.43
C PHE A 884 -3.06 12.55 -17.18
N GLU A 885 -3.74 13.70 -17.19
CA GLU A 885 -3.28 14.92 -17.88
C GLU A 885 -2.40 15.77 -16.95
N TYR A 886 -1.10 15.75 -17.24
CA TYR A 886 -0.11 16.53 -16.50
C TYR A 886 -0.49 18.02 -16.40
N GLU A 887 -0.91 18.60 -17.53
CA GLU A 887 -1.17 20.04 -17.68
C GLU A 887 -2.41 20.55 -16.92
N THR A 888 -3.20 19.64 -16.35
CA THR A 888 -4.41 19.92 -15.55
C THR A 888 -4.12 19.94 -14.04
N HIS A 889 -3.33 18.98 -13.55
CA HIS A 889 -3.13 18.77 -12.11
C HIS A 889 -1.80 19.30 -11.56
N PHE A 890 -0.84 19.60 -12.42
CA PHE A 890 0.46 20.16 -12.06
C PHE A 890 0.62 21.58 -12.59
N THR A 891 1.61 22.30 -12.07
CA THR A 891 1.80 23.75 -12.25
C THR A 891 3.20 24.09 -12.77
N VAL A 892 4.12 23.11 -12.80
CA VAL A 892 5.50 23.29 -13.25
C VAL A 892 5.59 23.11 -14.78
N MET A 893 5.19 24.14 -15.53
CA MET A 893 5.11 24.06 -17.00
C MET A 893 6.41 24.39 -17.74
N ASN A 894 7.50 24.67 -17.01
CA ASN A 894 8.79 25.07 -17.60
C ASN A 894 9.39 23.99 -18.54
N TYR A 895 8.96 22.73 -18.39
CA TYR A 895 9.44 21.59 -19.17
C TYR A 895 8.50 21.21 -20.34
N CYS A 896 7.32 21.82 -20.43
CA CYS A 896 6.27 21.49 -21.40
C CYS A 896 6.19 22.50 -22.55
N GLY A 897 7.19 23.38 -22.71
CA GLY A 897 7.31 24.34 -23.82
C GLY A 897 6.36 25.56 -23.79
N ARG A 898 5.29 25.54 -22.98
CA ARG A 898 4.35 26.65 -22.80
C ARG A 898 4.34 27.13 -21.35
N LEU A 899 4.94 28.30 -21.10
CA LEU A 899 4.99 28.95 -19.79
C LEU A 899 4.04 30.15 -19.71
N ASN A 900 3.07 30.11 -18.80
CA ASN A 900 2.22 31.26 -18.47
C ASN A 900 2.90 32.09 -17.37
N HIS A 901 3.80 32.99 -17.75
CA HIS A 901 4.39 33.93 -16.80
C HIS A 901 3.36 34.98 -16.39
N MET A 902 3.26 35.22 -15.09
CA MET A 902 2.44 36.28 -14.51
C MET A 902 3.23 36.99 -13.41
N ASN A 903 3.15 38.31 -13.41
CA ASN A 903 3.78 39.15 -12.40
C ASN A 903 2.93 39.17 -11.12
N THR A 904 3.59 39.32 -9.98
CA THR A 904 2.98 39.20 -8.65
C THR A 904 1.84 40.20 -8.43
N PRO A 905 1.99 41.52 -8.70
CA PRO A 905 0.93 42.51 -8.44
C PRO A 905 -0.28 42.32 -9.35
N ASP A 906 -0.04 41.91 -10.60
CA ASP A 906 -1.11 41.62 -11.53
C ASP A 906 -1.92 40.41 -11.07
N PHE A 907 -1.24 39.35 -10.63
CA PHE A 907 -1.91 38.20 -10.03
C PHE A 907 -2.74 38.59 -8.81
N ALA A 908 -2.15 39.31 -7.84
CA ALA A 908 -2.88 39.69 -6.62
C ALA A 908 -4.12 40.53 -6.94
N ARG A 909 -3.96 41.58 -7.76
CA ARG A 909 -5.08 42.46 -8.16
C ARG A 909 -6.18 41.68 -8.89
N GLU A 910 -5.82 40.89 -9.89
CA GLU A 910 -6.81 40.12 -10.66
C GLU A 910 -7.46 39.02 -9.81
N PHE A 911 -6.73 38.42 -8.86
CA PHE A 911 -7.26 37.42 -7.94
C PHE A 911 -8.23 38.03 -6.93
N GLU A 912 -7.92 39.22 -6.39
CA GLU A 912 -8.83 39.98 -5.52
C GLU A 912 -10.12 40.36 -6.26
N GLU A 913 -10.01 40.80 -7.51
CA GLU A 913 -11.16 41.10 -8.37
C GLU A 913 -12.00 39.85 -8.67
N GLU A 914 -11.37 38.72 -9.00
CA GLU A 914 -12.05 37.46 -9.34
C GLU A 914 -12.79 36.87 -8.13
N HIS A 915 -12.17 36.89 -6.95
CA HIS A 915 -12.69 36.18 -5.76
C HIS A 915 -13.31 37.08 -4.69
N GLN A 916 -13.24 38.41 -4.85
CA GLN A 916 -13.72 39.39 -3.88
C GLN A 916 -13.08 39.21 -2.49
N VAL A 917 -11.76 39.03 -2.47
CA VAL A 917 -10.95 38.80 -1.26
C VAL A 917 -9.90 39.90 -1.07
N ASN A 918 -9.25 39.91 0.09
CA ASN A 918 -8.10 40.76 0.38
C ASN A 918 -6.81 39.92 0.39
N TRP A 919 -5.91 40.20 -0.56
CA TRP A 919 -4.66 39.48 -0.72
C TRP A 919 -3.74 39.63 0.49
N LEU A 920 -3.74 40.79 1.16
CA LEU A 920 -2.89 41.03 2.33
C LEU A 920 -3.25 40.10 3.50
N GLU A 921 -4.53 39.78 3.68
CA GLU A 921 -4.98 38.84 4.72
C GLU A 921 -4.55 37.39 4.40
N ILE A 922 -4.64 36.99 3.13
CA ILE A 922 -4.17 35.68 2.65
C ILE A 922 -2.65 35.60 2.82
N HIS A 923 -1.93 36.64 2.39
CA HIS A 923 -0.48 36.73 2.50
C HIS A 923 -0.02 36.67 3.95
N GLN A 924 -0.72 37.30 4.89
CA GLN A 924 -0.42 37.22 6.32
C GLN A 924 -0.54 35.79 6.85
N LYS A 925 -1.59 35.04 6.48
CA LYS A 925 -1.73 33.61 6.83
C LYS A 925 -0.59 32.76 6.25
N ILE A 926 -0.14 33.07 5.03
CA ILE A 926 1.02 32.40 4.43
C ILE A 926 2.29 32.68 5.24
N ARG A 927 2.52 33.93 5.66
CA ARG A 927 3.68 34.30 6.48
C ARG A 927 3.72 33.54 7.80
N GLU A 928 2.56 33.43 8.48
CA GLU A 928 2.42 32.67 9.73
C GLU A 928 2.71 31.18 9.53
N MET A 929 2.20 30.58 8.44
CA MET A 929 2.50 29.20 8.06
C MET A 929 4.01 29.01 7.82
N ILE A 930 4.64 29.88 7.03
CA ILE A 930 6.08 29.80 6.73
C ILE A 930 6.90 29.88 8.02
N ARG A 931 6.59 30.84 8.90
CA ARG A 931 7.26 30.97 10.20
C ARG A 931 7.12 29.69 11.02
N SER A 932 5.92 29.12 11.08
CA SER A 932 5.65 27.87 11.79
C SER A 932 6.46 26.68 11.28
N VAL A 933 6.74 26.59 9.96
CA VAL A 933 7.59 25.54 9.38
C VAL A 933 9.01 25.58 9.96
N PHE A 934 9.65 26.76 9.97
CA PHE A 934 11.01 26.90 10.46
C PHE A 934 11.10 26.81 12.00
N ASP A 935 10.10 27.32 12.71
CA ASP A 935 10.01 27.10 14.16
C ASP A 935 9.86 25.62 14.51
N SER A 936 9.14 24.84 13.68
CA SER A 936 9.02 23.38 13.84
C SER A 936 10.38 22.69 13.67
N ALA A 937 11.12 23.02 12.62
CA ALA A 937 12.43 22.45 12.38
C ALA A 937 13.42 22.80 13.50
N ALA A 938 13.48 24.07 13.91
CA ALA A 938 14.38 24.50 14.98
C ALA A 938 14.05 23.89 16.35
N ALA A 939 12.77 23.62 16.63
CA ALA A 939 12.35 23.01 17.89
C ALA A 939 12.56 21.50 17.93
N VAL A 940 12.29 20.79 16.83
CA VAL A 940 12.42 19.33 16.76
C VAL A 940 13.87 18.91 16.50
N HIS A 941 14.62 19.70 15.73
CA HIS A 941 16.00 19.42 15.33
C HIS A 941 16.92 20.62 15.66
N PRO A 942 17.24 20.86 16.94
CA PRO A 942 18.14 21.94 17.34
C PRO A 942 19.56 21.78 16.76
N GLU A 943 19.94 20.56 16.35
CA GLU A 943 21.20 20.26 15.68
C GLU A 943 21.32 20.91 14.30
N MET A 944 20.20 21.38 13.75
CA MET A 944 20.18 22.14 12.50
C MET A 944 20.95 23.47 12.63
N HIS A 945 21.10 24.02 13.84
CA HIS A 945 21.80 25.29 14.00
C HIS A 945 23.31 25.18 13.75
N SER A 946 23.81 26.08 12.89
CA SER A 946 25.24 26.32 12.70
C SER A 946 25.49 27.80 12.43
N ALA A 947 26.49 28.39 13.09
CA ALA A 947 26.81 29.81 12.96
C ALA A 947 27.33 30.16 11.56
N GLN A 948 27.92 29.18 10.86
CA GLN A 948 28.48 29.28 9.51
C GLN A 948 27.48 28.87 8.41
N SER A 949 26.22 28.64 8.75
CA SER A 949 25.19 28.28 7.76
C SER A 949 24.30 29.47 7.44
N ARG A 950 24.09 29.74 6.15
CA ARG A 950 23.21 30.80 5.62
C ARG A 950 22.58 30.31 4.33
N ALA A 951 21.29 30.01 4.30
CA ALA A 951 20.67 29.31 3.17
C ALA A 951 19.46 30.05 2.60
N ILE A 952 19.06 29.64 1.39
CA ILE A 952 17.75 30.00 0.83
C ILE A 952 16.91 28.74 0.59
N TYR A 953 15.61 28.86 0.82
CA TYR A 953 14.64 27.81 0.59
C TYR A 953 13.49 28.31 -0.28
N GLY A 954 13.06 27.48 -1.23
CA GLY A 954 11.83 27.70 -1.99
C GLY A 954 10.67 26.97 -1.32
N LEU A 955 9.61 27.69 -0.96
CA LEU A 955 8.40 27.10 -0.38
C LEU A 955 7.27 27.13 -1.41
N ASP A 956 6.69 25.96 -1.64
CA ASP A 956 5.61 25.76 -2.59
C ASP A 956 4.28 25.76 -1.83
N VAL A 957 3.44 26.76 -2.12
CA VAL A 957 2.19 27.01 -1.39
C VAL A 957 1.01 26.98 -2.34
N MET A 958 -0.04 26.26 -1.97
CA MET A 958 -1.33 26.27 -2.66
C MET A 958 -2.38 26.90 -1.76
N LEU A 959 -3.41 27.52 -2.34
CA LEU A 959 -4.60 27.94 -1.60
C LEU A 959 -5.70 26.92 -1.82
N ASP A 960 -6.43 26.54 -0.76
CA ASP A 960 -7.68 25.79 -0.90
C ASP A 960 -8.84 26.72 -1.32
N GLN A 961 -10.02 26.17 -1.60
CA GLN A 961 -11.22 26.92 -1.97
C GLN A 961 -11.66 27.98 -0.95
N SER A 962 -11.19 27.85 0.30
CA SER A 962 -11.44 28.79 1.39
C SER A 962 -10.28 29.78 1.57
N PHE A 963 -9.36 29.83 0.60
CA PHE A 963 -8.17 30.67 0.58
C PHE A 963 -7.22 30.43 1.77
N LYS A 964 -7.27 29.25 2.40
CA LYS A 964 -6.32 28.86 3.43
C LYS A 964 -5.04 28.31 2.77
N PRO A 965 -3.86 28.72 3.25
CA PRO A 965 -2.61 28.24 2.68
C PRO A 965 -2.36 26.78 3.03
N LYS A 966 -1.86 26.03 2.04
CA LYS A 966 -1.44 24.63 2.15
C LYS A 966 0.02 24.52 1.70
N LEU A 967 0.88 24.04 2.58
CA LEU A 967 2.27 23.73 2.25
C LEU A 967 2.34 22.47 1.38
N LEU A 968 3.03 22.56 0.24
CA LEU A 968 3.23 21.43 -0.67
C LEU A 968 4.59 20.77 -0.48
N GLU A 969 5.65 21.58 -0.45
CA GLU A 969 7.04 21.15 -0.24
C GLU A 969 7.95 22.35 0.09
N VAL A 970 9.14 22.05 0.62
CA VAL A 970 10.26 22.99 0.77
C VAL A 970 11.41 22.46 -0.08
N THR A 971 12.07 23.35 -0.81
CA THR A 971 13.17 23.01 -1.74
C THR A 971 14.44 23.73 -1.34
N TYR A 972 15.52 22.96 -1.18
CA TYR A 972 16.87 23.50 -1.09
C TYR A 972 17.30 24.04 -2.45
N CYS A 973 18.05 25.15 -2.46
CA CYS A 973 18.60 25.78 -3.66
C CYS A 973 17.57 25.87 -4.81
N PRO A 974 16.43 26.57 -4.59
CA PRO A 974 15.35 26.59 -5.55
C PRO A 974 15.79 27.16 -6.90
N ASP A 975 15.15 26.71 -8.00
CA ASP A 975 15.34 27.33 -9.31
C ASP A 975 14.91 28.81 -9.26
N CYS A 976 15.89 29.69 -9.45
CA CYS A 976 15.71 31.14 -9.40
C CYS A 976 15.67 31.77 -10.81
N ASN A 977 15.49 31.00 -11.89
CA ASN A 977 15.57 31.55 -13.26
C ASN A 977 14.55 32.65 -13.50
N ARG A 978 13.33 32.45 -13.00
CA ARG A 978 12.28 33.47 -13.09
C ARG A 978 12.59 34.69 -12.22
N ALA A 979 13.21 34.49 -11.07
CA ALA A 979 13.62 35.55 -10.17
C ALA A 979 14.73 36.41 -10.79
N CYS A 980 15.70 35.79 -11.46
CA CYS A 980 16.79 36.49 -12.13
C CYS A 980 16.38 37.20 -13.43
N LYS A 981 15.33 36.69 -14.11
CA LYS A 981 14.94 37.14 -15.45
C LYS A 981 13.92 38.27 -15.49
N TYR A 982 12.96 38.30 -14.55
CA TYR A 982 11.80 39.19 -14.64
C TYR A 982 11.78 40.22 -13.51
N ASP A 983 11.70 41.50 -13.88
CA ASP A 983 11.49 42.59 -12.94
C ASP A 983 10.07 42.53 -12.36
N THR A 984 9.92 42.82 -11.07
CA THR A 984 8.64 42.69 -10.36
C THR A 984 8.45 43.83 -9.35
N GLU A 985 7.27 44.43 -9.34
CA GLU A 985 6.89 45.39 -8.29
C GLU A 985 6.55 44.67 -6.99
N VAL A 986 6.99 45.24 -5.88
CA VAL A 986 6.70 44.72 -4.54
C VAL A 986 5.28 45.09 -4.12
N ILE A 987 4.51 44.09 -3.68
CA ILE A 987 3.15 44.29 -3.15
C ILE A 987 3.17 44.51 -1.64
N VAL A 988 4.09 43.86 -0.93
CA VAL A 988 4.18 43.85 0.54
C VAL A 988 5.63 44.04 0.96
N GLY A 989 5.90 44.98 1.88
CA GLY A 989 7.26 45.26 2.37
C GLY A 989 7.85 46.54 1.77
N SER A 990 9.05 46.46 1.21
CA SER A 990 9.79 47.62 0.68
C SER A 990 9.18 48.12 -0.64
N LYS A 991 8.65 49.35 -0.65
CA LYS A 991 8.08 49.94 -1.87
C LYS A 991 9.14 50.05 -2.98
N GLY A 992 8.83 49.56 -4.18
CA GLY A 992 9.71 49.69 -5.35
C GLY A 992 9.62 48.54 -6.33
N VAL A 993 10.53 48.55 -7.31
CA VAL A 993 10.70 47.49 -8.31
C VAL A 993 11.92 46.66 -7.94
N VAL A 994 11.74 45.36 -7.74
CA VAL A 994 12.83 44.39 -7.67
C VAL A 994 13.28 44.10 -9.10
N LYS A 995 14.53 44.41 -9.42
CA LYS A 995 15.12 44.04 -10.70
C LYS A 995 15.59 42.60 -10.64
N GLY A 996 15.22 41.79 -11.63
CA GLY A 996 15.54 40.37 -11.61
C GLY A 996 17.05 40.12 -11.53
N ARG A 997 17.83 40.86 -12.32
CA ARG A 997 19.30 40.79 -12.32
C ARG A 997 19.95 41.09 -10.95
N ASP A 998 19.24 41.77 -10.06
CA ASP A 998 19.74 42.14 -8.73
C ASP A 998 19.29 41.13 -7.65
N PHE A 999 18.57 40.06 -8.01
CA PHE A 999 18.05 39.06 -7.08
C PHE A 999 19.12 38.46 -6.16
N PHE A 1000 20.23 37.97 -6.70
CA PHE A 1000 21.31 37.40 -5.88
C PHE A 1000 22.07 38.47 -5.10
N ASN A 1001 22.13 39.71 -5.59
CA ASN A 1001 22.67 40.83 -4.81
C ASN A 1001 21.83 41.06 -3.54
N THR A 1002 20.50 41.04 -3.66
CA THR A 1002 19.59 41.13 -2.50
C THR A 1002 19.75 39.94 -1.56
N VAL A 1003 19.84 38.71 -2.08
CA VAL A 1003 20.01 37.49 -1.26
C VAL A 1003 21.30 37.56 -0.44
N PHE A 1004 22.42 37.84 -1.08
CA PHE A 1004 23.72 37.90 -0.41
C PHE A 1004 23.83 39.12 0.51
N GLY A 1005 23.31 40.28 0.10
CA GLY A 1005 23.22 41.47 0.94
C GLY A 1005 22.47 41.18 2.24
N CYS A 1006 21.36 40.45 2.18
CA CYS A 1006 20.61 40.06 3.37
C CYS A 1006 21.34 39.04 4.24
N LEU A 1007 21.86 37.97 3.65
CA LEU A 1007 22.46 36.86 4.41
C LEU A 1007 23.80 37.23 5.07
N PHE A 1008 24.59 38.13 4.45
CA PHE A 1008 25.96 38.41 4.85
C PHE A 1008 26.23 39.87 5.23
N LEU A 1009 25.53 40.84 4.61
CA LEU A 1009 25.74 42.28 4.83
C LEU A 1009 24.64 42.94 5.68
N GLY A 1010 23.68 42.16 6.18
CA GLY A 1010 22.57 42.67 7.01
C GLY A 1010 21.65 43.64 6.29
N GLU A 1011 21.63 43.62 4.96
CA GLU A 1011 20.74 44.45 4.15
C GLU A 1011 19.32 43.88 4.16
N THR A 1012 18.32 44.75 4.17
CA THR A 1012 16.90 44.34 4.25
C THR A 1012 16.04 44.95 3.15
N ALA A 1013 16.67 45.48 2.10
CA ALA A 1013 15.93 45.91 0.91
C ALA A 1013 15.29 44.68 0.24
N HIS A 1014 14.01 44.76 -0.10
CA HIS A 1014 13.25 43.71 -0.81
C HIS A 1014 13.09 42.38 -0.06
N VAL A 1015 13.35 42.37 1.24
CA VAL A 1015 13.14 41.23 2.13
C VAL A 1015 12.57 41.69 3.47
N THR A 1016 11.56 40.99 3.96
CA THR A 1016 10.87 41.32 5.22
C THR A 1016 11.14 40.23 6.27
N PRO A 1017 11.52 40.57 7.51
CA PRO A 1017 11.68 39.58 8.58
C PRO A 1017 10.35 38.87 8.90
N LEU A 1018 10.42 37.57 9.23
CA LEU A 1018 9.28 36.77 9.69
C LEU A 1018 9.38 36.36 11.15
#